data_AF-A0A942H672-F1
#
_entry.id   AF-A0A942H672-F1
#
_cell.length_a   1.000
_cell.length_b   1.000
_cell.length_c   1.000
_cell.angle_alpha   90.00
_cell.angle_beta   90.00
_cell.angle_gamma   90.00
#
_symmetry.space_group_name_H-M   'P 1'
#
loop_
_entity.id
_entity.type
_entity.pdbx_description
1 polymer ?
#
loop_
_entity_poly.entity_id
_entity_poly.type
_entity_poly.pdbx_seq_one_letter_code
_entity_poly.pdbx_strand_id
1 'polypeptide(L)'
;MKSADRLLTFSSFILTACFVLLLSGSGLAQSANTLRVAGLKDKVTVQRDERGIPYIEAANDHDLYFAQGYITASDRLWQMDVLRRTARGEMAEIFGKVVLEEDKRRRTYGFARLSEQAAANLTGEMKTLLDAYANGVNAYIASCDDKTLPIEFRILQYKPRLWLPADSLVLGLMMHESLTTSWQLDVMRAAFADLPKEKYEQLFPEYSTIDTPVVGSDNVKAKVKKAVASNIKVSSELLALAQRDEAIKQSSLERVGLHAEELAASNNWVISGKKSATGKPLLSSDPHLALTVPPIWYLINLSAPGVRVAGVSIPGIHCVIIGHNDRIAWGMTNIGPDVQDLYKEKFDAANPKRYQTPQGWKEAEVRTEEIKVRVAPTKPETEIVKLDVTVTRHGPIVLEKDNERFALKWTALDATLDWAGSFHRLNRARNWKEFCAALSTYAGAPQNHVYADVDGHIGYYGARYIPIRKSGDGSVPYDGSTDAGEWTGFIPFEKLPHLFDPPSGYIATANARIVGKDYPHFISHSWASPYRQKRIHDLLRQNKKFTMDDFRAIQGDEFAIGGKSFADAVQKLFSDKQVASKGSGTEAATLGSAMNVLAEWDGRAVPDSRGALLVSEIRQAFVNRVLTSALGAERAKQYRWGNRDSFVDFLVTSWPKEWLPKEFSSWKDLLVACEGDARANLTKQLGSDESKWTFGNAVQIKFNHPLTVAPMVGAQFKIDPIPQRGTGGGGLGATVNVGPSVSMRLIADMSNLDNTQHTISTGQSGNPKSLHYKDQVMDWYNVTPRTFPFSKEAVQKAAKQTVTLVP
;
A
#
# COMPACT_ATOMS: atom_id res chain seq x y z
N MET A 1 16.71 -66.46 18.43
CA MET A 1 15.31 -66.66 18.01
C MET A 1 14.46 -65.52 18.56
N LYS A 2 13.71 -64.85 17.68
CA LYS A 2 12.66 -63.84 17.96
C LYS A 2 13.09 -62.47 18.51
N SER A 3 13.79 -61.68 17.69
CA SER A 3 13.58 -60.21 17.62
C SER A 3 14.29 -59.56 16.42
N ALA A 4 15.25 -60.25 15.79
CA ALA A 4 16.02 -59.70 14.67
C ALA A 4 15.35 -59.80 13.28
N ASP A 5 14.39 -60.72 13.09
CA ASP A 5 13.82 -61.00 11.76
C ASP A 5 12.61 -60.14 11.34
N ARG A 6 12.18 -59.16 12.17
CA ARG A 6 11.08 -58.24 11.84
C ARG A 6 11.53 -56.83 11.41
N LEU A 7 12.79 -56.45 11.61
CA LEU A 7 13.31 -55.14 11.16
C LEU A 7 13.88 -55.18 9.74
N LEU A 8 14.27 -56.35 9.23
CA LEU A 8 14.83 -56.51 7.88
C LEU A 8 13.75 -56.63 6.79
N THR A 9 12.53 -57.04 7.12
CA THR A 9 11.40 -57.12 6.18
C THR A 9 10.65 -55.79 6.02
N PHE A 10 10.69 -54.88 7.00
CA PHE A 10 10.07 -53.55 6.90
C PHE A 10 10.93 -52.56 6.11
N SER A 11 12.27 -52.69 6.19
CA SER A 11 13.21 -51.81 5.47
C SER A 11 13.28 -52.12 3.97
N SER A 12 13.04 -53.37 3.56
CA SER A 12 13.01 -53.77 2.15
C SER A 12 11.70 -53.38 1.45
N PHE A 13 10.57 -53.32 2.18
CA PHE A 13 9.28 -52.85 1.63
C PHE A 13 9.24 -51.33 1.44
N ILE A 14 9.89 -50.55 2.32
CA ILE A 14 9.98 -49.08 2.18
C ILE A 14 10.94 -48.68 1.05
N LEU A 15 12.06 -49.40 0.86
CA LEU A 15 12.95 -49.13 -0.27
C LEU A 15 12.37 -49.59 -1.62
N THR A 16 11.57 -50.66 -1.66
CA THR A 16 10.89 -51.09 -2.90
C THR A 16 9.67 -50.21 -3.22
N ALA A 17 8.93 -49.71 -2.22
CA ALA A 17 7.87 -48.72 -2.41
C ALA A 17 8.41 -47.35 -2.84
N CYS A 18 9.58 -46.93 -2.32
CA CYS A 18 10.25 -45.71 -2.77
C CYS A 18 10.86 -45.84 -4.18
N PHE A 19 11.29 -47.04 -4.61
CA PHE A 19 11.80 -47.25 -5.97
C PHE A 19 10.69 -47.42 -7.02
N VAL A 20 9.51 -47.94 -6.64
CA VAL A 20 8.33 -48.05 -7.53
C VAL A 20 7.55 -46.72 -7.64
N LEU A 21 7.60 -45.86 -6.62
CA LEU A 21 7.10 -44.46 -6.72
C LEU A 21 8.08 -43.51 -7.45
N LEU A 22 9.34 -43.92 -7.65
CA LEU A 22 10.33 -43.20 -8.46
C LEU A 22 10.45 -43.70 -9.92
N LEU A 23 9.76 -44.80 -10.30
CA LEU A 23 9.84 -45.38 -11.66
C LEU A 23 8.51 -45.66 -12.36
N SER A 24 7.37 -45.23 -11.81
CA SER A 24 6.08 -45.23 -12.54
C SER A 24 5.83 -43.95 -13.38
N GLY A 25 6.90 -43.22 -13.71
CA GLY A 25 6.88 -42.05 -14.59
C GLY A 25 7.59 -42.25 -15.94
N SER A 26 7.76 -43.49 -16.41
CA SER A 26 8.37 -43.76 -17.72
C SER A 26 7.58 -44.82 -18.46
N GLY A 27 6.61 -44.36 -19.26
CA GLY A 27 5.82 -45.25 -20.08
C GLY A 27 4.58 -44.58 -20.68
N LEU A 28 4.78 -43.50 -21.43
CA LEU A 28 4.13 -43.21 -22.72
C LEU A 28 4.56 -41.80 -23.15
N ALA A 29 5.47 -41.76 -24.11
CA ALA A 29 5.85 -40.56 -24.83
C ALA A 29 4.64 -40.05 -25.63
N GLN A 30 3.87 -39.15 -25.01
CA GLN A 30 2.99 -38.21 -25.68
C GLN A 30 3.50 -36.83 -25.23
N SER A 31 3.90 -35.96 -26.15
CA SER A 31 4.63 -34.70 -25.89
C SER A 31 4.06 -33.91 -24.69
N ALA A 32 4.67 -34.04 -23.51
CA ALA A 32 4.07 -33.73 -22.20
C ALA A 32 3.92 -32.24 -21.85
N ASN A 33 4.09 -31.33 -22.81
CA ASN A 33 4.08 -29.88 -22.58
C ASN A 33 2.94 -29.15 -23.30
N THR A 34 1.90 -29.86 -23.77
CA THR A 34 0.73 -29.22 -24.41
C THR A 34 -0.54 -29.43 -23.58
N LEU A 35 -1.25 -28.35 -23.29
CA LEU A 35 -2.53 -28.36 -22.59
C LEU A 35 -3.64 -27.83 -23.51
N ARG A 36 -4.73 -28.58 -23.64
CA ARG A 36 -5.93 -28.08 -24.35
C ARG A 36 -6.75 -27.20 -23.42
N VAL A 37 -7.04 -25.98 -23.84
CA VAL A 37 -7.81 -25.00 -23.08
C VAL A 37 -8.85 -24.37 -23.99
N ALA A 38 -10.10 -24.80 -23.79
CA ALA A 38 -11.23 -24.28 -24.55
C ALA A 38 -11.35 -22.76 -24.36
N GLY A 39 -11.59 -22.05 -25.47
CA GLY A 39 -11.72 -20.60 -25.51
C GLY A 39 -10.55 -19.87 -26.16
N LEU A 40 -9.37 -20.51 -26.26
CA LEU A 40 -8.27 -20.00 -27.08
C LEU A 40 -8.61 -20.01 -28.57
N LYS A 41 -8.11 -19.02 -29.31
CA LYS A 41 -8.23 -18.96 -30.79
C LYS A 41 -7.01 -19.56 -31.48
N ASP A 42 -5.84 -19.31 -30.93
CA ASP A 42 -4.54 -19.79 -31.39
C ASP A 42 -3.74 -20.43 -30.25
N LYS A 43 -2.57 -20.98 -30.59
CA LYS A 43 -1.62 -21.47 -29.59
C LYS A 43 -1.03 -20.32 -28.76
N VAL A 44 -0.82 -20.57 -27.47
CA VAL A 44 -0.09 -19.68 -26.56
C VAL A 44 1.09 -20.42 -25.94
N THR A 45 2.26 -19.80 -25.92
CA THR A 45 3.44 -20.35 -25.23
C THR A 45 3.57 -19.69 -23.87
N VAL A 46 3.67 -20.50 -22.82
CA VAL A 46 3.92 -20.06 -21.45
C VAL A 46 5.23 -20.66 -20.97
N GLN A 47 6.23 -19.82 -20.78
CA GLN A 47 7.51 -20.23 -20.18
C GLN A 47 7.54 -19.81 -18.70
N ARG A 48 8.26 -20.55 -17.86
CA ARG A 48 8.54 -20.17 -16.48
C ARG A 48 10.02 -20.24 -16.17
N ASP A 49 10.53 -19.25 -15.46
CA ASP A 49 11.91 -19.24 -14.96
C ASP A 49 12.05 -19.99 -13.62
N GLU A 50 13.23 -19.92 -13.01
CA GLU A 50 13.52 -20.56 -11.72
C GLU A 50 12.72 -20.02 -10.53
N ARG A 51 12.10 -18.85 -10.65
CA ARG A 51 11.22 -18.24 -9.63
C ARG A 51 9.74 -18.52 -9.91
N GLY A 52 9.46 -19.32 -10.94
CA GLY A 52 8.11 -19.61 -11.38
C GLY A 52 7.42 -18.41 -12.03
N ILE A 53 8.15 -17.40 -12.51
CA ILE A 53 7.52 -16.23 -13.16
C ILE A 53 7.02 -16.64 -14.56
N PRO A 54 5.75 -16.38 -14.93
CA PRO A 54 5.25 -16.69 -16.26
C PRO A 54 5.65 -15.64 -17.30
N TYR A 55 6.06 -16.14 -18.46
CA TYR A 55 6.30 -15.38 -19.68
C TYR A 55 5.33 -15.90 -20.75
N ILE A 56 4.34 -15.08 -21.12
CA ILE A 56 3.22 -15.46 -21.97
C ILE A 56 3.41 -14.84 -23.36
N GLU A 57 3.53 -15.68 -24.38
CA GLU A 57 3.63 -15.28 -25.79
C GLU A 57 2.40 -15.81 -26.56
N ALA A 58 1.62 -14.89 -27.13
CA ALA A 58 0.42 -15.19 -27.91
C ALA A 58 0.44 -14.50 -29.29
N ALA A 59 -0.37 -15.00 -30.22
CA ALA A 59 -0.48 -14.43 -31.57
C ALA A 59 -1.43 -13.22 -31.66
N ASN A 60 -2.25 -12.99 -30.63
CA ASN A 60 -3.27 -11.94 -30.59
C ASN A 60 -3.58 -11.54 -29.13
N ASP A 61 -4.17 -10.35 -28.96
CA ASP A 61 -4.47 -9.81 -27.61
C ASP A 61 -5.52 -10.62 -26.85
N HIS A 62 -6.52 -11.19 -27.54
CA HIS A 62 -7.53 -12.02 -26.90
C HIS A 62 -6.89 -13.20 -26.16
N ASP A 63 -6.04 -13.97 -26.84
CA ASP A 63 -5.39 -15.13 -26.27
C ASP A 63 -4.31 -14.75 -25.24
N LEU A 64 -3.66 -13.59 -25.40
CA LEU A 64 -2.73 -13.05 -24.40
C LEU A 64 -3.42 -12.82 -23.05
N TYR A 65 -4.53 -12.09 -23.04
CA TYR A 65 -5.24 -11.78 -21.80
C TYR A 65 -6.05 -12.96 -21.26
N PHE A 66 -6.58 -13.83 -22.13
CA PHE A 66 -7.13 -15.12 -21.72
C PHE A 66 -6.09 -15.97 -20.99
N ALA A 67 -4.91 -16.15 -21.59
CA ALA A 67 -3.84 -16.93 -20.96
C ALA A 67 -3.32 -16.25 -19.68
N GLN A 68 -3.27 -14.91 -19.64
CA GLN A 68 -2.97 -14.18 -18.40
C GLN A 68 -3.94 -14.59 -17.28
N GLY A 69 -5.25 -14.50 -17.52
CA GLY A 69 -6.27 -14.89 -16.55
C GLY A 69 -6.13 -16.35 -16.11
N TYR A 70 -5.96 -17.27 -17.06
CA TYR A 70 -5.79 -18.70 -16.80
C TYR A 70 -4.56 -18.98 -15.92
N ILE A 71 -3.41 -18.42 -16.28
CA ILE A 71 -2.13 -18.66 -15.58
C ILE A 71 -2.12 -18.00 -14.21
N THR A 72 -2.61 -16.76 -14.08
CA THR A 72 -2.73 -16.11 -12.76
C THR A 72 -3.66 -16.88 -11.84
N ALA A 73 -4.81 -17.37 -12.34
CA ALA A 73 -5.70 -18.22 -11.56
C ALA A 73 -5.01 -19.53 -11.13
N SER A 74 -4.22 -20.14 -12.03
CA SER A 74 -3.46 -21.36 -11.70
C SER A 74 -2.49 -21.19 -10.53
N ASP A 75 -1.99 -19.98 -10.31
CA ASP A 75 -1.10 -19.67 -9.21
C ASP A 75 -1.81 -19.11 -7.97
N ARG A 76 -2.91 -18.36 -8.15
CA ARG A 76 -3.46 -17.43 -7.15
C ARG A 76 -5.00 -17.45 -7.00
N LEU A 77 -5.71 -18.46 -7.51
CA LEU A 77 -7.19 -18.48 -7.55
C LEU A 77 -7.88 -18.12 -6.22
N TRP A 78 -7.42 -18.65 -5.08
CA TRP A 78 -8.04 -18.32 -3.79
C TRP A 78 -7.79 -16.86 -3.37
N GLN A 79 -6.57 -16.35 -3.57
CA GLN A 79 -6.26 -14.94 -3.32
C GLN A 79 -7.13 -14.02 -4.19
N MET A 80 -7.34 -14.36 -5.47
CA MET A 80 -8.23 -13.60 -6.36
C MET A 80 -9.67 -13.59 -5.84
N ASP A 81 -10.19 -14.72 -5.35
CA ASP A 81 -11.53 -14.80 -4.76
C ASP A 81 -11.67 -13.95 -3.50
N VAL A 82 -10.69 -13.99 -2.61
CA VAL A 82 -10.67 -13.16 -1.39
C VAL A 82 -10.61 -11.67 -1.75
N LEU A 83 -9.75 -11.27 -2.69
CA LEU A 83 -9.61 -9.88 -3.11
C LEU A 83 -10.93 -9.31 -3.66
N ARG A 84 -11.63 -10.03 -4.55
CA ARG A 84 -12.93 -9.56 -5.06
C ARG A 84 -13.99 -9.52 -3.96
N ARG A 85 -13.98 -10.46 -3.01
CA ARG A 85 -14.95 -10.50 -1.91
C ARG A 85 -14.76 -9.34 -0.96
N THR A 86 -13.52 -9.02 -0.60
CA THR A 86 -13.21 -7.83 0.21
C THR A 86 -13.70 -6.56 -0.47
N ALA A 87 -13.43 -6.39 -1.77
CA ALA A 87 -13.83 -5.21 -2.53
C ALA A 87 -15.35 -5.10 -2.71
N ARG A 88 -16.05 -6.24 -2.87
CA ARG A 88 -17.51 -6.29 -3.09
C ARG A 88 -18.34 -6.27 -1.80
N GLY A 89 -17.70 -6.44 -0.64
CA GLY A 89 -18.39 -6.66 0.64
C GLY A 89 -19.13 -8.00 0.66
N GLU A 90 -18.38 -9.09 0.45
CA GLU A 90 -18.84 -10.48 0.41
C GLU A 90 -17.98 -11.40 1.30
N MET A 91 -17.21 -10.86 2.25
CA MET A 91 -16.33 -11.62 3.13
C MET A 91 -17.10 -12.35 4.24
N ALA A 92 -18.21 -11.78 4.71
CA ALA A 92 -19.06 -12.38 5.74
C ALA A 92 -19.69 -13.69 5.28
N GLU A 93 -19.82 -13.93 3.97
CA GLU A 93 -20.27 -15.21 3.41
C GLU A 93 -19.32 -16.36 3.77
N ILE A 94 -18.03 -16.08 3.96
CA ILE A 94 -17.00 -17.10 4.24
C ILE A 94 -16.39 -17.01 5.64
N PHE A 95 -16.35 -15.82 6.26
CA PHE A 95 -15.80 -15.62 7.61
C PHE A 95 -16.85 -15.26 8.68
N GLY A 96 -18.10 -15.04 8.28
CA GLY A 96 -19.21 -14.77 9.20
C GLY A 96 -19.16 -13.39 9.84
N LYS A 97 -19.73 -13.26 11.03
CA LYS A 97 -20.01 -11.97 11.70
C LYS A 97 -18.76 -11.11 11.99
N VAL A 98 -17.58 -11.72 12.11
CA VAL A 98 -16.32 -11.01 12.42
C VAL A 98 -15.91 -10.00 11.34
N VAL A 99 -16.38 -10.19 10.11
CA VAL A 99 -16.13 -9.30 8.96
C VAL A 99 -17.43 -8.62 8.45
N LEU A 100 -18.53 -8.69 9.18
CA LEU A 100 -19.79 -8.11 8.70
C LEU A 100 -19.71 -6.57 8.56
N GLU A 101 -19.02 -5.89 9.48
CA GLU A 101 -18.91 -4.44 9.42
C GLU A 101 -18.02 -3.97 8.26
N GLU A 102 -17.01 -4.76 7.87
CA GLU A 102 -16.21 -4.47 6.69
C GLU A 102 -17.01 -4.67 5.38
N ASP A 103 -17.92 -5.63 5.35
CA ASP A 103 -18.84 -5.84 4.23
C ASP A 103 -19.86 -4.71 4.13
N LYS A 104 -20.52 -4.35 5.24
CA LYS A 104 -21.46 -3.23 5.31
C LYS A 104 -20.84 -1.95 4.78
N ARG A 105 -19.58 -1.68 5.13
CA ARG A 105 -18.84 -0.51 4.64
C ARG A 105 -18.71 -0.47 3.11
N ARG A 106 -18.28 -1.56 2.46
CA ARG A 106 -18.17 -1.61 0.98
C ARG A 106 -19.54 -1.62 0.31
N ARG A 107 -20.55 -2.20 0.96
CA ARG A 107 -21.95 -2.17 0.52
C ARG A 107 -22.52 -0.76 0.55
N THR A 108 -22.21 0.02 1.59
CA THR A 108 -22.53 1.46 1.67
C THR A 108 -21.91 2.24 0.53
N TYR A 109 -20.63 2.04 0.20
CA TYR A 109 -20.00 2.67 -0.97
C TYR A 109 -20.60 2.19 -2.30
N GLY A 110 -21.07 0.94 -2.37
CA GLY A 110 -21.66 0.37 -3.57
C GLY A 110 -20.64 -0.03 -4.62
N PHE A 111 -19.41 -0.38 -4.24
CA PHE A 111 -18.34 -0.75 -5.18
C PHE A 111 -18.72 -1.88 -6.13
N ALA A 112 -19.43 -2.91 -5.65
CA ALA A 112 -19.94 -3.99 -6.50
C ALA A 112 -20.83 -3.43 -7.62
N ARG A 113 -21.85 -2.64 -7.26
CA ARG A 113 -22.77 -1.99 -8.22
C ARG A 113 -22.03 -1.07 -9.19
N LEU A 114 -21.10 -0.25 -8.70
CA LEU A 114 -20.31 0.66 -9.55
C LEU A 114 -19.48 -0.12 -10.57
N SER A 115 -18.82 -1.20 -10.14
CA SER A 115 -18.02 -2.06 -11.02
C SER A 115 -18.86 -2.81 -12.06
N GLU A 116 -20.08 -3.22 -11.71
CA GLU A 116 -21.03 -3.88 -12.61
C GLU A 116 -21.58 -2.90 -13.66
N GLN A 117 -21.90 -1.66 -13.25
CA GLN A 117 -22.28 -0.59 -14.16
C GLN A 117 -21.13 -0.23 -15.13
N ALA A 118 -19.92 -0.08 -14.61
CA ALA A 118 -18.74 0.18 -15.42
C ALA A 118 -18.48 -0.95 -16.43
N ALA A 119 -18.59 -2.21 -16.00
CA ALA A 119 -18.44 -3.38 -16.88
C ALA A 119 -19.52 -3.43 -17.96
N ALA A 120 -20.78 -3.14 -17.62
CA ALA A 120 -21.88 -3.10 -18.59
C ALA A 120 -21.72 -2.00 -19.65
N ASN A 121 -21.03 -0.91 -19.29
CA ASN A 121 -20.75 0.21 -20.18
C ASN A 121 -19.48 0.02 -21.04
N LEU A 122 -18.70 -1.06 -20.82
CA LEU A 122 -17.55 -1.36 -21.66
C LEU A 122 -17.98 -1.66 -23.10
N THR A 123 -17.28 -1.08 -24.06
CA THR A 123 -17.51 -1.30 -25.49
C THR A 123 -16.20 -1.60 -26.23
N GLY A 124 -16.31 -2.09 -27.47
CA GLY A 124 -15.18 -2.28 -28.37
C GLY A 124 -14.09 -3.21 -27.84
N GLU A 125 -12.85 -2.80 -28.04
CA GLU A 125 -11.65 -3.56 -27.68
C GLU A 125 -11.60 -3.87 -26.19
N MET A 126 -11.76 -2.88 -25.31
CA MET A 126 -11.64 -3.10 -23.87
C MET A 126 -12.65 -4.11 -23.33
N LYS A 127 -13.90 -4.11 -23.83
CA LYS A 127 -14.86 -5.15 -23.48
C LYS A 127 -14.32 -6.55 -23.83
N THR A 128 -13.82 -6.70 -25.05
CA THR A 128 -13.28 -7.97 -25.56
C THR A 128 -12.10 -8.46 -24.71
N LEU A 129 -11.20 -7.57 -24.30
CA LEU A 129 -9.99 -7.94 -23.55
C LEU A 129 -10.31 -8.31 -22.09
N LEU A 130 -11.22 -7.59 -21.42
CA LEU A 130 -11.65 -7.98 -20.06
C LEU A 130 -12.47 -9.28 -20.06
N ASP A 131 -13.34 -9.48 -21.07
CA ASP A 131 -14.05 -10.74 -21.24
C ASP A 131 -13.06 -11.89 -21.44
N ALA A 132 -12.02 -11.70 -22.27
CA ALA A 132 -10.98 -12.71 -22.48
C ALA A 132 -10.27 -13.08 -21.17
N TYR A 133 -9.84 -12.10 -20.38
CA TYR A 133 -9.23 -12.34 -19.06
C TYR A 133 -10.15 -13.13 -18.14
N ALA A 134 -11.41 -12.70 -18.00
CA ALA A 134 -12.40 -13.39 -17.16
C ALA A 134 -12.65 -14.84 -17.64
N ASN A 135 -12.75 -15.05 -18.95
CA ASN A 135 -12.91 -16.37 -19.54
C ASN A 135 -11.71 -17.28 -19.28
N GLY A 136 -10.49 -16.74 -19.29
CA GLY A 136 -9.28 -17.47 -18.91
C GLY A 136 -9.30 -17.96 -17.47
N VAL A 137 -9.68 -17.08 -16.53
CA VAL A 137 -9.88 -17.45 -15.11
C VAL A 137 -10.94 -18.55 -14.99
N ASN A 138 -12.06 -18.39 -15.69
CA ASN A 138 -13.17 -19.35 -15.69
C ASN A 138 -12.79 -20.71 -16.28
N ALA A 139 -11.96 -20.73 -17.32
CA ALA A 139 -11.43 -21.97 -17.89
C ALA A 139 -10.54 -22.71 -16.88
N TYR A 140 -9.74 -22.00 -16.07
CA TYR A 140 -8.99 -22.62 -14.98
C TYR A 140 -9.92 -23.15 -13.89
N ILE A 141 -10.91 -22.38 -13.45
CA ILE A 141 -11.93 -22.82 -12.47
C ILE A 141 -12.62 -24.12 -12.94
N ALA A 142 -13.00 -24.18 -14.22
CA ALA A 142 -13.66 -25.35 -14.81
C ALA A 142 -12.73 -26.58 -14.90
N SER A 143 -11.41 -26.37 -14.92
CA SER A 143 -10.43 -27.47 -14.91
C SER A 143 -10.20 -28.08 -13.52
N CYS A 144 -10.63 -27.40 -12.46
CA CYS A 144 -10.45 -27.88 -11.09
C CYS A 144 -11.51 -28.92 -10.69
N ASP A 145 -11.06 -29.92 -9.93
CA ASP A 145 -11.88 -30.87 -9.19
C ASP A 145 -11.65 -30.73 -7.67
N ASP A 146 -12.31 -31.56 -6.87
CA ASP A 146 -12.19 -31.50 -5.41
C ASP A 146 -10.76 -31.80 -4.89
N LYS A 147 -9.86 -32.35 -5.71
CA LYS A 147 -8.47 -32.64 -5.32
C LYS A 147 -7.50 -31.53 -5.72
N THR A 148 -7.76 -30.89 -6.85
CA THR A 148 -6.91 -29.86 -7.48
C THR A 148 -7.29 -28.44 -7.08
N LEU A 149 -8.50 -28.23 -6.56
CA LEU A 149 -8.89 -26.94 -6.00
C LEU A 149 -7.96 -26.52 -4.84
N PRO A 150 -7.58 -25.22 -4.75
CA PRO A 150 -6.76 -24.73 -3.65
C PRO A 150 -7.30 -25.17 -2.27
N ILE A 151 -6.38 -25.47 -1.36
CA ILE A 151 -6.69 -26.11 -0.08
C ILE A 151 -7.59 -25.23 0.81
N GLU A 152 -7.51 -23.92 0.65
CA GLU A 152 -8.28 -22.92 1.37
C GLU A 152 -9.79 -23.05 1.11
N PHE A 153 -10.18 -23.30 -0.15
CA PHE A 153 -11.58 -23.58 -0.51
C PHE A 153 -12.12 -24.83 0.19
N ARG A 154 -11.28 -25.87 0.31
CA ARG A 154 -11.65 -27.11 1.01
C ARG A 154 -11.76 -26.92 2.52
N ILE A 155 -10.81 -26.20 3.12
CA ILE A 155 -10.82 -25.85 4.54
C ILE A 155 -12.09 -25.07 4.88
N LEU A 156 -12.43 -24.07 4.06
CA LEU A 156 -13.59 -23.20 4.25
C LEU A 156 -14.89 -23.78 3.69
N GLN A 157 -14.83 -24.98 3.10
CA GLN A 157 -15.97 -25.74 2.55
C GLN A 157 -16.84 -24.94 1.57
N TYR A 158 -16.21 -24.26 0.62
CA TYR A 158 -16.92 -23.54 -0.46
C TYR A 158 -16.18 -23.66 -1.80
N LYS A 159 -16.86 -23.38 -2.90
CA LYS A 159 -16.28 -23.36 -4.25
C LYS A 159 -16.27 -21.92 -4.78
N PRO A 160 -15.27 -21.52 -5.59
CA PRO A 160 -15.27 -20.20 -6.21
C PRO A 160 -16.42 -20.07 -7.21
N ARG A 161 -17.05 -18.90 -7.27
CA ARG A 161 -17.93 -18.53 -8.39
C ARG A 161 -17.11 -18.14 -9.62
N LEU A 162 -17.73 -18.16 -10.79
CA LEU A 162 -17.12 -17.63 -12.02
C LEU A 162 -16.68 -16.17 -11.83
N TRP A 163 -15.55 -15.83 -12.45
CA TRP A 163 -15.00 -14.50 -12.57
C TRP A 163 -15.75 -13.71 -13.64
N LEU A 164 -16.10 -12.47 -13.31
CA LEU A 164 -16.76 -11.52 -14.21
C LEU A 164 -15.81 -10.35 -14.53
N PRO A 165 -15.95 -9.65 -15.66
CA PRO A 165 -15.21 -8.41 -15.92
C PRO A 165 -15.31 -7.39 -14.78
N ALA A 166 -16.47 -7.28 -14.14
CA ALA A 166 -16.69 -6.42 -12.98
C ALA A 166 -15.80 -6.79 -11.78
N ASP A 167 -15.43 -8.07 -11.62
CA ASP A 167 -14.52 -8.51 -10.56
C ASP A 167 -13.10 -7.97 -10.75
N SER A 168 -12.68 -7.69 -11.99
CA SER A 168 -11.40 -7.01 -12.26
C SER A 168 -11.48 -5.51 -11.96
N LEU A 169 -12.60 -4.87 -12.32
CA LEU A 169 -12.79 -3.43 -12.11
C LEU A 169 -12.92 -3.07 -10.63
N VAL A 170 -13.60 -3.91 -9.84
CA VAL A 170 -13.81 -3.66 -8.41
C VAL A 170 -12.50 -3.64 -7.61
N LEU A 171 -11.46 -4.37 -8.07
CA LEU A 171 -10.12 -4.32 -7.46
C LEU A 171 -9.48 -2.93 -7.61
N GLY A 172 -9.77 -2.21 -8.69
CA GLY A 172 -9.35 -0.82 -8.87
C GLY A 172 -9.99 0.11 -7.83
N LEU A 173 -11.28 -0.09 -7.52
CA LEU A 173 -11.99 0.68 -6.48
C LEU A 173 -11.46 0.38 -5.07
N MET A 174 -11.10 -0.87 -4.79
CA MET A 174 -10.43 -1.23 -3.55
C MET A 174 -9.05 -0.56 -3.44
N MET A 175 -8.30 -0.45 -4.55
CA MET A 175 -7.04 0.30 -4.57
C MET A 175 -7.26 1.81 -4.34
N HIS A 176 -8.38 2.38 -4.78
CA HIS A 176 -8.74 3.75 -4.39
C HIS A 176 -8.92 3.91 -2.89
N GLU A 177 -9.66 2.98 -2.30
CA GLU A 177 -9.92 2.96 -0.87
C GLU A 177 -8.62 2.86 -0.06
N SER A 178 -7.67 2.03 -0.49
CA SER A 178 -6.39 1.88 0.20
C SER A 178 -5.49 3.11 0.13
N LEU A 179 -5.70 3.99 -0.85
CA LEU A 179 -4.82 5.13 -1.13
C LEU A 179 -5.45 6.50 -0.80
N THR A 180 -6.63 6.51 -0.17
CA THR A 180 -7.36 7.72 0.24
C THR A 180 -7.81 7.67 1.69
N THR A 181 -7.66 8.79 2.42
CA THR A 181 -7.94 8.89 3.88
C THR A 181 -8.54 10.24 4.28
N SER A 182 -8.88 11.15 3.36
CA SER A 182 -9.17 12.55 3.71
C SER A 182 -10.37 12.69 4.65
N TRP A 183 -11.46 11.97 4.43
CA TRP A 183 -12.70 12.25 5.17
C TRP A 183 -12.58 11.96 6.67
N GLN A 184 -11.87 10.90 7.09
CA GLN A 184 -11.62 10.65 8.50
C GLN A 184 -10.71 11.72 9.11
N LEU A 185 -9.76 12.25 8.33
CA LEU A 185 -8.93 13.40 8.74
C LEU A 185 -9.75 14.69 8.87
N ASP A 186 -10.79 14.89 8.06
CA ASP A 186 -11.70 16.04 8.17
C ASP A 186 -12.51 16.00 9.46
N VAL A 187 -13.03 14.82 9.81
CA VAL A 187 -13.73 14.59 11.09
C VAL A 187 -12.79 14.86 12.27
N MET A 188 -11.55 14.35 12.21
CA MET A 188 -10.53 14.60 13.24
C MET A 188 -10.20 16.09 13.34
N ARG A 189 -9.92 16.76 12.23
CA ARG A 189 -9.61 18.20 12.20
C ARG A 189 -10.76 19.05 12.75
N ALA A 190 -12.00 18.73 12.40
CA ALA A 190 -13.16 19.42 12.93
C ALA A 190 -13.35 19.18 14.44
N ALA A 191 -13.08 17.97 14.93
CA ALA A 191 -13.17 17.63 16.35
C ALA A 191 -12.08 18.28 17.23
N PHE A 192 -10.99 18.75 16.62
CA PHE A 192 -9.86 19.43 17.29
C PHE A 192 -9.91 20.95 17.14
N ALA A 193 -10.93 21.49 16.45
CA ALA A 193 -11.06 22.91 16.18
C ALA A 193 -11.34 23.78 17.42
N ASP A 194 -11.57 23.16 18.59
CA ASP A 194 -11.70 23.81 19.89
C ASP A 194 -10.35 24.18 20.53
N LEU A 195 -9.23 23.71 19.98
CA LEU A 195 -7.90 24.07 20.42
C LEU A 195 -7.57 25.54 20.12
N PRO A 196 -6.70 26.19 20.92
CA PRO A 196 -6.12 27.48 20.56
C PRO A 196 -5.47 27.42 19.17
N LYS A 197 -5.69 28.46 18.36
CA LYS A 197 -5.30 28.52 16.94
C LYS A 197 -3.84 28.11 16.72
N GLU A 198 -2.93 28.63 17.53
CA GLU A 198 -1.50 28.35 17.41
C GLU A 198 -1.19 26.85 17.65
N LYS A 199 -1.84 26.22 18.64
CA LYS A 199 -1.69 24.78 18.89
C LYS A 199 -2.29 23.93 17.78
N TYR A 200 -3.42 24.36 17.23
CA TYR A 200 -4.06 23.70 16.10
C TYR A 200 -3.14 23.70 14.87
N GLU A 201 -2.60 24.86 14.50
CA GLU A 201 -1.67 25.00 13.37
C GLU A 201 -0.37 24.20 13.57
N GLN A 202 0.13 24.11 14.80
CA GLN A 202 1.31 23.29 15.14
C GLN A 202 1.04 21.78 15.08
N LEU A 203 -0.19 21.33 15.41
CA LEU A 203 -0.58 19.92 15.33
C LEU A 203 -0.91 19.46 13.91
N PHE A 204 -1.30 20.36 13.02
CA PHE A 204 -1.64 20.01 11.64
C PHE A 204 -0.68 20.69 10.64
N PRO A 205 0.64 20.44 10.72
CA PRO A 205 1.59 21.08 9.84
C PRO A 205 1.41 20.57 8.41
N GLU A 206 1.18 21.51 7.48
CA GLU A 206 1.12 21.22 6.04
C GLU A 206 2.51 21.23 5.38
N TYR A 207 3.48 21.91 6.00
CA TYR A 207 4.81 22.16 5.45
C TYR A 207 5.90 21.71 6.42
N SER A 208 7.02 21.26 5.88
CA SER A 208 8.26 21.02 6.60
C SER A 208 9.40 21.89 6.09
N THR A 209 10.39 22.18 6.94
CA THR A 209 11.61 22.92 6.56
C THR A 209 12.55 22.08 5.69
N ILE A 210 12.36 20.76 5.65
CA ILE A 210 13.17 19.82 4.86
C ILE A 210 12.42 19.23 3.66
N ASP A 211 11.26 19.81 3.31
CA ASP A 211 10.52 19.44 2.11
C ASP A 211 11.39 19.58 0.85
N THR A 212 11.13 18.71 -0.12
CA THR A 212 11.84 18.67 -1.40
C THR A 212 10.83 18.57 -2.55
N PRO A 213 10.04 19.64 -2.82
CA PRO A 213 8.98 19.58 -3.83
C PRO A 213 9.54 19.20 -5.20
N VAL A 214 8.77 18.43 -5.97
CA VAL A 214 9.13 17.96 -7.31
C VAL A 214 8.91 19.08 -8.34
N VAL A 215 7.82 19.82 -8.20
CA VAL A 215 7.42 20.91 -9.10
C VAL A 215 7.23 22.19 -8.30
N GLY A 216 7.71 23.32 -8.82
CA GLY A 216 7.57 24.63 -8.17
C GLY A 216 8.65 24.91 -7.12
N SER A 217 8.46 26.00 -6.36
CA SER A 217 9.41 26.54 -5.39
C SER A 217 8.72 27.00 -4.10
N ASP A 218 9.46 26.92 -3.00
CA ASP A 218 9.06 27.46 -1.69
C ASP A 218 9.59 28.87 -1.41
N ASN A 219 10.23 29.51 -2.39
CA ASN A 219 10.81 30.86 -2.26
C ASN A 219 9.75 31.98 -2.16
N VAL A 220 8.46 31.63 -2.16
CA VAL A 220 7.34 32.55 -1.96
C VAL A 220 6.65 32.27 -0.63
N LYS A 221 6.05 33.31 -0.03
CA LYS A 221 5.08 33.09 1.04
C LYS A 221 3.89 32.34 0.47
N ALA A 222 3.47 31.26 1.14
CA ALA A 222 2.28 30.52 0.75
C ALA A 222 1.10 31.48 0.65
N LYS A 223 0.37 31.43 -0.47
CA LYS A 223 -0.89 32.18 -0.60
C LYS A 223 -1.90 31.51 0.32
N VAL A 224 -2.10 32.08 1.51
CA VAL A 224 -3.15 31.63 2.43
C VAL A 224 -4.50 31.95 1.78
N LYS A 225 -5.14 30.95 1.16
CA LYS A 225 -6.58 31.06 0.88
C LYS A 225 -7.26 31.05 2.24
N LYS A 226 -8.19 31.98 2.47
CA LYS A 226 -8.99 31.97 3.70
C LYS A 226 -9.74 30.64 3.75
N ALA A 227 -9.40 29.80 4.73
CA ALA A 227 -10.22 28.65 5.08
C ALA A 227 -11.66 29.15 5.27
N VAL A 228 -12.63 28.47 4.65
CA VAL A 228 -14.02 28.73 4.99
C VAL A 228 -14.20 28.16 6.39
N ALA A 229 -14.48 29.04 7.36
CA ALA A 229 -14.81 28.62 8.71
C ALA A 229 -16.07 27.75 8.64
N SER A 230 -15.91 26.43 8.78
CA SER A 230 -17.05 25.55 9.02
C SER A 230 -17.42 25.67 10.49
N ASN A 231 -18.67 26.05 10.76
CA ASN A 231 -19.23 26.05 12.11
C ASN A 231 -19.72 24.65 12.52
N ILE A 232 -19.44 23.62 11.71
CA ILE A 232 -19.84 22.24 12.00
C ILE A 232 -18.93 21.71 13.10
N LYS A 233 -19.50 21.60 14.30
CA LYS A 233 -18.88 20.90 15.43
C LYS A 233 -19.05 19.40 15.24
N VAL A 234 -17.97 18.66 15.43
CA VAL A 234 -17.97 17.20 15.48
C VAL A 234 -17.87 16.77 16.94
N SER A 235 -18.77 15.91 17.39
CA SER A 235 -18.75 15.35 18.74
C SER A 235 -17.64 14.31 18.91
N SER A 236 -17.24 14.03 20.16
CA SER A 236 -16.29 12.95 20.46
C SER A 236 -16.78 11.57 20.02
N GLU A 237 -18.10 11.37 19.99
CA GLU A 237 -18.74 10.13 19.58
C GLU A 237 -18.66 9.94 18.06
N LEU A 238 -18.92 11.00 17.28
CA LEU A 238 -18.71 10.98 15.83
C LEU A 238 -17.24 10.74 15.45
N LEU A 239 -16.31 11.36 16.19
CA LEU A 239 -14.88 11.11 16.02
C LEU A 239 -14.52 9.63 16.29
N ALA A 240 -15.07 9.05 17.36
CA ALA A 240 -14.85 7.64 17.69
C ALA A 240 -15.43 6.69 16.63
N LEU A 241 -16.57 7.05 16.02
CA LEU A 241 -17.15 6.29 14.90
C LEU A 241 -16.27 6.36 13.64
N ALA A 242 -15.76 7.54 13.28
CA ALA A 242 -14.84 7.68 12.15
C ALA A 242 -13.54 6.89 12.34
N GLN A 243 -13.05 6.77 13.58
CA GLN A 243 -11.88 5.94 13.89
C GLN A 243 -12.19 4.46 13.86
N ARG A 244 -13.37 4.06 14.31
CA ARG A 244 -13.83 2.68 14.17
C ARG A 244 -13.90 2.30 12.69
N ASP A 245 -14.39 3.20 11.83
CA ASP A 245 -14.36 3.01 10.38
C ASP A 245 -12.94 2.82 9.85
N GLU A 246 -11.99 3.69 10.22
CA GLU A 246 -10.60 3.57 9.78
C GLU A 246 -9.95 2.28 10.30
N ALA A 247 -10.22 1.88 11.55
CA ALA A 247 -9.71 0.62 12.11
C ALA A 247 -10.28 -0.62 11.38
N ILE A 248 -11.55 -0.58 10.97
CA ILE A 248 -12.18 -1.61 10.13
C ILE A 248 -11.48 -1.65 8.76
N LYS A 249 -11.29 -0.49 8.12
CA LYS A 249 -10.58 -0.37 6.84
C LYS A 249 -9.17 -0.94 6.94
N GLN A 250 -8.38 -0.52 7.94
CA GLN A 250 -7.02 -0.99 8.19
C GLN A 250 -6.98 -2.52 8.32
N SER A 251 -7.74 -3.07 9.26
CA SER A 251 -7.78 -4.52 9.53
C SER A 251 -8.17 -5.33 8.28
N SER A 252 -9.09 -4.78 7.48
CA SER A 252 -9.57 -5.40 6.25
C SER A 252 -8.49 -5.42 5.16
N LEU A 253 -7.84 -4.27 4.92
CA LEU A 253 -6.81 -4.12 3.89
C LEU A 253 -5.50 -4.84 4.27
N GLU A 254 -5.14 -4.90 5.56
CA GLU A 254 -3.98 -5.66 6.04
C GLU A 254 -4.13 -7.15 5.75
N ARG A 255 -5.34 -7.70 5.92
CA ARG A 255 -5.65 -9.11 5.65
C ARG A 255 -5.35 -9.54 4.22
N VAL A 256 -5.48 -8.61 3.27
CA VAL A 256 -5.30 -8.87 1.83
C VAL A 256 -4.06 -8.21 1.24
N GLY A 257 -3.21 -7.60 2.07
CA GLY A 257 -1.93 -7.03 1.65
C GLY A 257 -2.01 -5.70 0.91
N LEU A 258 -3.09 -4.94 1.13
CA LEU A 258 -3.35 -3.65 0.49
C LEU A 258 -3.31 -2.47 1.46
N HIS A 259 -3.09 -2.69 2.76
CA HIS A 259 -2.96 -1.58 3.69
C HIS A 259 -1.64 -0.83 3.48
N ALA A 260 -1.71 0.49 3.41
CA ALA A 260 -0.55 1.38 3.40
C ALA A 260 -0.48 2.13 4.75
N GLU A 261 0.54 1.83 5.54
CA GLU A 261 0.72 2.39 6.89
C GLU A 261 1.02 3.91 6.84
N GLU A 262 0.32 4.70 7.66
CA GLU A 262 0.59 6.14 7.96
C GLU A 262 0.96 7.02 6.74
N LEU A 263 0.26 6.91 5.60
CA LEU A 263 0.59 7.57 4.31
C LEU A 263 2.00 7.27 3.76
N ALA A 264 2.80 6.42 4.42
CA ALA A 264 4.15 6.02 4.03
C ALA A 264 4.10 5.03 2.85
N ALA A 265 3.56 5.47 1.73
CA ALA A 265 3.13 4.64 0.61
C ALA A 265 4.03 4.75 -0.62
N SER A 266 5.15 4.02 -0.66
CA SER A 266 6.04 3.82 -1.83
C SER A 266 7.17 4.84 -1.99
N ASN A 267 8.31 4.41 -2.54
CA ASN A 267 9.27 5.31 -3.17
C ASN A 267 9.35 5.05 -4.68
N ASN A 268 9.72 6.09 -5.42
CA ASN A 268 10.30 5.93 -6.75
C ASN A 268 11.30 7.05 -7.05
N TRP A 269 12.25 6.76 -7.93
CA TRP A 269 13.16 7.76 -8.47
C TRP A 269 13.67 7.35 -9.83
N VAL A 270 14.09 8.33 -10.60
CA VAL A 270 14.65 8.16 -11.94
C VAL A 270 15.82 9.10 -12.13
N ILE A 271 16.86 8.65 -12.81
CA ILE A 271 18.00 9.47 -13.23
C ILE A 271 18.18 9.41 -14.74
N SER A 272 18.65 10.51 -15.31
CA SER A 272 19.03 10.61 -16.73
C SER A 272 20.34 9.87 -17.01
N GLY A 273 20.61 9.62 -18.31
CA GLY A 273 21.91 9.09 -18.77
C GLY A 273 23.12 9.93 -18.36
N LYS A 274 22.94 11.22 -18.09
CA LYS A 274 24.01 12.11 -17.58
C LYS A 274 24.43 11.75 -16.16
N LYS A 275 23.60 11.05 -15.39
CA LYS A 275 23.92 10.60 -14.03
C LYS A 275 24.16 9.10 -13.93
N SER A 276 23.84 8.30 -14.96
CA SER A 276 24.09 6.86 -14.92
C SER A 276 25.47 6.49 -15.48
N ALA A 277 26.01 5.36 -15.04
CA ALA A 277 27.24 4.78 -15.55
C ALA A 277 27.08 4.21 -16.97
N THR A 278 25.87 3.79 -17.36
CA THR A 278 25.57 3.22 -18.68
C THR A 278 25.32 4.29 -19.75
N GLY A 279 25.16 5.55 -19.37
CA GLY A 279 24.78 6.63 -20.29
C GLY A 279 23.31 6.64 -20.70
N LYS A 280 22.48 5.71 -20.18
CA LYS A 280 21.02 5.68 -20.35
C LYS A 280 20.28 5.74 -19.01
N PRO A 281 19.00 6.15 -18.98
CA PRO A 281 18.27 6.29 -17.74
C PRO A 281 18.21 5.02 -16.88
N LEU A 282 18.16 5.21 -15.56
CA LEU A 282 17.81 4.16 -14.58
C LEU A 282 16.58 4.61 -13.79
N LEU A 283 15.65 3.70 -13.54
CA LEU A 283 14.41 3.95 -12.79
C LEU A 283 14.25 2.93 -11.68
N SER A 284 13.80 3.38 -10.50
CA SER A 284 13.43 2.51 -9.39
C SER A 284 12.02 2.81 -8.90
N SER A 285 11.32 1.76 -8.45
CA SER A 285 10.03 1.84 -7.78
C SER A 285 9.94 0.73 -6.74
N ASP A 286 9.48 1.04 -5.53
CA ASP A 286 9.22 0.05 -4.48
C ASP A 286 7.99 0.42 -3.65
N PRO A 287 6.78 -0.03 -4.05
CA PRO A 287 5.57 0.32 -3.35
C PRO A 287 5.51 -0.25 -1.94
N HIS A 288 4.95 0.54 -1.01
CA HIS A 288 4.87 0.16 0.40
C HIS A 288 3.46 -0.25 0.79
N LEU A 289 3.22 -1.56 0.90
CA LEU A 289 1.93 -2.18 1.24
C LEU A 289 2.16 -3.33 2.23
N ALA A 290 1.15 -3.64 3.04
CA ALA A 290 1.22 -4.69 4.05
C ALA A 290 1.66 -6.04 3.46
N LEU A 291 2.59 -6.69 4.15
CA LEU A 291 3.13 -7.98 3.72
C LEU A 291 2.14 -9.13 3.99
N THR A 292 1.82 -9.82 2.90
CA THR A 292 1.01 -11.04 2.92
C THR A 292 1.72 -12.18 2.22
N VAL A 293 1.27 -13.39 2.51
CA VAL A 293 1.59 -14.57 1.72
C VAL A 293 0.27 -15.18 1.22
N PRO A 294 0.13 -15.41 -0.09
CA PRO A 294 0.99 -14.88 -1.15
C PRO A 294 0.96 -13.33 -1.20
N PRO A 295 1.98 -12.66 -1.79
CA PRO A 295 2.07 -11.21 -1.81
C PRO A 295 1.08 -10.62 -2.82
N ILE A 296 0.70 -9.34 -2.65
CA ILE A 296 -0.28 -8.68 -3.53
C ILE A 296 0.21 -8.55 -4.98
N TRP A 297 1.53 -8.46 -5.19
CA TRP A 297 2.13 -8.35 -6.51
C TRP A 297 2.36 -9.71 -7.15
N TYR A 298 2.13 -9.77 -8.47
CA TYR A 298 2.37 -10.94 -9.31
C TYR A 298 3.25 -10.53 -10.49
N LEU A 299 4.46 -11.10 -10.57
CA LEU A 299 5.39 -10.85 -11.66
C LEU A 299 4.90 -11.53 -12.93
N ILE A 300 4.96 -10.83 -14.06
CA ILE A 300 4.52 -11.36 -15.34
C ILE A 300 5.20 -10.65 -16.52
N ASN A 301 5.45 -11.41 -17.59
CA ASN A 301 5.81 -10.89 -18.91
C ASN A 301 4.72 -11.29 -19.91
N LEU A 302 4.25 -10.32 -20.70
CA LEU A 302 3.17 -10.45 -21.67
C LEU A 302 3.69 -10.02 -23.05
N SER A 303 3.52 -10.86 -24.07
CA SER A 303 3.95 -10.59 -25.45
C SER A 303 2.89 -11.00 -26.48
N ALA A 304 2.50 -10.06 -27.34
CA ALA A 304 1.69 -10.26 -28.54
C ALA A 304 2.08 -9.20 -29.60
N PRO A 305 1.58 -9.26 -30.85
CA PRO A 305 1.87 -8.20 -31.82
C PRO A 305 1.51 -6.80 -31.28
N GLY A 306 2.48 -5.89 -31.29
CA GLY A 306 2.31 -4.52 -30.79
C GLY A 306 2.48 -4.32 -29.28
N VAL A 307 2.71 -5.39 -28.51
CA VAL A 307 2.98 -5.29 -27.06
C VAL A 307 4.00 -6.31 -26.59
N ARG A 308 5.02 -5.84 -25.87
CA ARG A 308 5.85 -6.67 -25.00
C ARG A 308 6.10 -5.89 -23.72
N VAL A 309 5.62 -6.41 -22.60
CA VAL A 309 5.64 -5.69 -21.31
C VAL A 309 5.95 -6.66 -20.18
N ALA A 310 6.76 -6.21 -19.22
CA ALA A 310 7.13 -6.97 -18.04
C ALA A 310 7.07 -6.12 -16.78
N GLY A 311 6.64 -6.72 -15.68
CA GLY A 311 6.56 -6.05 -14.39
C GLY A 311 5.64 -6.79 -13.43
N VAL A 312 4.95 -6.03 -12.58
CA VAL A 312 3.95 -6.56 -11.65
C VAL A 312 2.53 -6.20 -12.07
N SER A 313 1.63 -7.15 -11.84
CA SER A 313 0.18 -6.95 -11.82
C SER A 313 -0.38 -7.31 -10.44
N ILE A 314 -1.68 -7.07 -10.25
CA ILE A 314 -2.44 -7.56 -9.10
C ILE A 314 -3.26 -8.77 -9.58
N PRO A 315 -3.26 -9.92 -8.88
CA PRO A 315 -4.11 -11.06 -9.25
C PRO A 315 -5.58 -10.65 -9.41
N GLY A 316 -6.13 -10.80 -10.62
CA GLY A 316 -7.47 -10.34 -10.99
C GLY A 316 -7.49 -9.10 -11.89
N ILE A 317 -6.37 -8.42 -12.10
CA ILE A 317 -6.24 -7.27 -13.01
C ILE A 317 -5.46 -7.70 -14.27
N HIS A 318 -5.98 -7.32 -15.44
CA HIS A 318 -5.29 -7.49 -16.72
C HIS A 318 -4.26 -6.36 -16.91
N CYS A 319 -3.19 -6.60 -17.69
CA CYS A 319 -2.05 -5.68 -17.88
C CYS A 319 -1.06 -5.59 -16.69
N VAL A 320 0.09 -4.97 -16.95
CA VAL A 320 1.15 -4.64 -15.98
C VAL A 320 0.90 -3.24 -15.41
N ILE A 321 0.97 -3.10 -14.08
CA ILE A 321 0.70 -1.84 -13.36
C ILE A 321 1.99 -1.04 -13.15
N ILE A 322 3.09 -1.69 -12.76
CA ILE A 322 4.43 -1.10 -12.62
C ILE A 322 5.42 -1.99 -13.35
N GLY A 323 6.30 -1.41 -14.17
CA GLY A 323 7.24 -2.19 -14.98
C GLY A 323 7.79 -1.40 -16.16
N HIS A 324 8.03 -2.11 -17.25
CA HIS A 324 8.51 -1.54 -18.51
C HIS A 324 8.01 -2.33 -19.72
N ASN A 325 7.97 -1.66 -20.87
CA ASN A 325 7.86 -2.31 -22.17
C ASN A 325 9.20 -2.21 -22.92
N ASP A 326 9.20 -2.39 -24.24
CA ASP A 326 10.40 -2.35 -25.09
C ASP A 326 10.99 -0.93 -25.28
N ARG A 327 10.36 0.09 -24.69
CA ARG A 327 10.71 1.50 -24.91
C ARG A 327 10.76 2.34 -23.64
N ILE A 328 9.82 2.14 -22.73
CA ILE A 328 9.64 2.99 -21.56
C ILE A 328 9.54 2.13 -20.30
N ALA A 329 9.99 2.68 -19.19
CA ALA A 329 9.77 2.17 -17.84
C ALA A 329 8.98 3.19 -17.02
N TRP A 330 8.15 2.69 -16.09
CA TRP A 330 7.38 3.53 -15.19
C TRP A 330 7.26 2.92 -13.79
N GLY A 331 7.11 3.81 -12.81
CA GLY A 331 6.90 3.47 -11.41
C GLY A 331 5.86 4.42 -10.79
N MET A 332 5.27 4.01 -9.67
CA MET A 332 4.14 4.73 -9.06
C MET A 332 4.36 4.94 -7.55
N THR A 333 4.01 6.12 -7.04
CA THR A 333 3.78 6.36 -5.60
C THR A 333 2.50 7.15 -5.38
N ASN A 334 1.95 7.11 -4.17
CA ASN A 334 0.73 7.86 -3.86
C ASN A 334 0.98 9.38 -3.79
N ILE A 335 0.08 10.19 -4.36
CA ILE A 335 0.12 11.66 -4.16
C ILE A 335 -0.35 12.02 -2.75
N GLY A 336 -1.27 11.24 -2.18
CA GLY A 336 -2.06 11.63 -1.01
C GLY A 336 -3.00 12.83 -1.30
N PRO A 337 -3.68 12.89 -2.46
CA PRO A 337 -4.48 14.04 -2.83
C PRO A 337 -5.79 14.07 -2.06
N ASP A 338 -6.31 15.27 -1.85
CA ASP A 338 -7.62 15.44 -1.26
C ASP A 338 -8.73 15.32 -2.31
N VAL A 339 -9.36 14.14 -2.35
CA VAL A 339 -10.37 13.74 -3.36
C VAL A 339 -11.69 13.27 -2.74
N GLN A 340 -11.87 13.57 -1.45
CA GLN A 340 -13.07 13.25 -0.68
C GLN A 340 -13.59 14.52 -0.02
N ASP A 341 -14.90 14.62 0.17
CA ASP A 341 -15.52 15.68 0.96
C ASP A 341 -16.71 15.13 1.72
N LEU A 342 -16.86 15.56 2.98
CA LEU A 342 -18.03 15.25 3.80
C LEU A 342 -19.03 16.40 3.82
N TYR A 343 -20.30 16.05 3.75
CA TYR A 343 -21.41 16.98 3.83
C TYR A 343 -22.32 16.58 4.97
N LYS A 344 -22.51 17.44 5.97
CA LYS A 344 -23.53 17.26 7.00
C LYS A 344 -24.89 17.56 6.39
N GLU A 345 -25.67 16.51 6.19
CA GLU A 345 -26.99 16.58 5.56
C GLU A 345 -28.06 16.93 6.59
N LYS A 346 -29.01 17.79 6.20
CA LYS A 346 -30.13 18.19 7.05
C LYS A 346 -31.38 17.43 6.62
N PHE A 347 -31.75 16.38 7.36
CA PHE A 347 -32.96 15.61 7.12
C PHE A 347 -34.19 16.24 7.78
N ASP A 348 -35.36 16.00 7.19
CA ASP A 348 -36.66 16.45 7.70
C ASP A 348 -37.03 15.60 8.92
N ALA A 349 -37.25 16.23 10.07
CA ALA A 349 -37.63 15.54 11.30
C ALA A 349 -39.02 14.87 11.20
N ALA A 350 -39.91 15.40 10.36
CA ALA A 350 -41.23 14.81 10.12
C ALA A 350 -41.21 13.70 9.05
N ASN A 351 -40.23 13.73 8.14
CA ASN A 351 -40.04 12.71 7.11
C ASN A 351 -38.54 12.44 6.88
N PRO A 352 -37.94 11.46 7.57
CA PRO A 352 -36.49 11.20 7.52
C PRO A 352 -35.99 10.68 6.16
N LYS A 353 -36.88 10.49 5.17
CA LYS A 353 -36.52 10.22 3.78
C LYS A 353 -36.21 11.49 2.99
N ARG A 354 -36.57 12.68 3.50
CA ARG A 354 -36.31 13.95 2.81
C ARG A 354 -35.15 14.69 3.46
N TYR A 355 -34.33 15.34 2.64
CA TYR A 355 -33.23 16.20 3.09
C TYR A 355 -33.25 17.55 2.37
N GLN A 356 -32.74 18.57 3.04
CA GLN A 356 -32.72 19.94 2.54
C GLN A 356 -31.62 20.10 1.50
N THR A 357 -31.97 20.67 0.36
CA THR A 357 -31.03 21.12 -0.68
C THR A 357 -31.17 22.64 -0.88
N PRO A 358 -30.25 23.28 -1.63
CA PRO A 358 -30.41 24.68 -2.02
C PRO A 358 -31.71 24.95 -2.80
N GLN A 359 -32.27 23.94 -3.46
CA GLN A 359 -33.52 24.00 -4.21
C GLN A 359 -34.76 23.59 -3.39
N GLY A 360 -34.61 23.29 -2.09
CA GLY A 360 -35.69 22.83 -1.21
C GLY A 360 -35.55 21.37 -0.77
N TRP A 361 -36.60 20.83 -0.17
CA TRP A 361 -36.62 19.46 0.35
C TRP A 361 -36.73 18.40 -0.75
N LYS A 362 -35.73 17.52 -0.86
CA LYS A 362 -35.65 16.43 -1.83
C LYS A 362 -35.69 15.07 -1.14
N GLU A 363 -36.27 14.05 -1.79
CA GLU A 363 -36.22 12.67 -1.29
C GLU A 363 -34.84 12.04 -1.54
N ALA A 364 -34.30 11.36 -0.53
CA ALA A 364 -33.06 10.58 -0.64
C ALA A 364 -33.36 9.20 -1.22
N GLU A 365 -32.43 8.67 -2.02
CA GLU A 365 -32.50 7.28 -2.47
C GLU A 365 -32.21 6.36 -1.28
N VAL A 366 -32.98 5.28 -1.14
CA VAL A 366 -32.71 4.21 -0.18
C VAL A 366 -32.51 2.92 -0.95
N ARG A 367 -31.29 2.38 -0.87
CA ARG A 367 -30.91 1.10 -1.46
C ARG A 367 -30.82 0.05 -0.35
N THR A 368 -31.66 -0.97 -0.42
CA THR A 368 -31.57 -2.13 0.50
C THR A 368 -30.60 -3.16 -0.07
N GLU A 369 -29.50 -3.39 0.64
CA GLU A 369 -28.50 -4.43 0.36
C GLU A 369 -28.80 -5.69 1.19
N GLU A 370 -28.57 -6.86 0.59
CA GLU A 370 -28.63 -8.16 1.28
C GLU A 370 -27.23 -8.76 1.39
N ILE A 371 -26.75 -8.93 2.62
CA ILE A 371 -25.42 -9.48 2.92
C ILE A 371 -25.60 -10.90 3.45
N LYS A 372 -25.00 -11.87 2.77
CA LYS A 372 -24.93 -13.26 3.26
C LYS A 372 -23.87 -13.36 4.34
N VAL A 373 -24.24 -13.93 5.48
CA VAL A 373 -23.36 -14.06 6.66
C VAL A 373 -23.31 -15.52 7.09
N ARG A 374 -22.11 -16.10 7.12
CA ARG A 374 -21.90 -17.47 7.60
C ARG A 374 -22.31 -17.61 9.06
N VAL A 375 -23.12 -18.61 9.36
CA VAL A 375 -23.70 -18.80 10.70
C VAL A 375 -22.71 -19.34 11.72
N ALA A 376 -21.77 -20.19 11.30
CA ALA A 376 -20.69 -20.70 12.14
C ALA A 376 -19.44 -21.04 11.32
N PRO A 377 -18.22 -20.94 11.87
CA PRO A 377 -16.98 -21.18 11.11
C PRO A 377 -16.89 -22.57 10.46
N THR A 378 -17.49 -23.58 11.07
CA THR A 378 -17.43 -24.99 10.65
C THR A 378 -18.56 -25.41 9.70
N LYS A 379 -19.45 -24.48 9.34
CA LYS A 379 -20.71 -24.74 8.65
C LYS A 379 -20.90 -23.73 7.51
N PRO A 380 -21.09 -24.16 6.25
CA PRO A 380 -21.17 -23.25 5.10
C PRO A 380 -22.49 -22.49 4.98
N GLU A 381 -23.51 -22.81 5.79
CA GLU A 381 -24.80 -22.16 5.76
C GLU A 381 -24.70 -20.66 6.10
N THR A 382 -25.56 -19.87 5.46
CA THR A 382 -25.59 -18.42 5.61
C THR A 382 -26.97 -17.92 6.00
N GLU A 383 -27.01 -16.81 6.74
CA GLU A 383 -28.20 -16.00 6.99
C GLU A 383 -28.10 -14.67 6.23
N ILE A 384 -29.23 -14.03 5.95
CA ILE A 384 -29.27 -12.72 5.27
C ILE A 384 -29.36 -11.61 6.31
N VAL A 385 -28.41 -10.68 6.27
CA VAL A 385 -28.48 -9.39 6.97
C VAL A 385 -28.84 -8.32 5.96
N LYS A 386 -29.93 -7.58 6.21
CA LYS A 386 -30.33 -6.44 5.40
C LYS A 386 -29.63 -5.16 5.88
N LEU A 387 -29.22 -4.33 4.94
CA LEU A 387 -28.62 -3.02 5.18
C LEU A 387 -29.31 -1.98 4.29
N ASP A 388 -29.94 -0.98 4.88
CA ASP A 388 -30.46 0.16 4.12
C ASP A 388 -29.38 1.23 3.99
N VAL A 389 -29.00 1.53 2.75
CA VAL A 389 -28.03 2.57 2.40
C VAL A 389 -28.78 3.79 1.90
N THR A 390 -28.72 4.89 2.64
CA THR A 390 -29.27 6.18 2.20
C THR A 390 -28.25 6.92 1.34
N VAL A 391 -28.68 7.43 0.19
CA VAL A 391 -27.84 8.16 -0.78
C VAL A 391 -28.47 9.52 -1.08
N THR A 392 -27.66 10.58 -0.91
CA THR A 392 -28.03 11.97 -1.23
C THR A 392 -27.38 12.43 -2.53
N ARG A 393 -27.54 13.70 -2.90
CA ARG A 393 -26.85 14.29 -4.07
C ARG A 393 -25.32 14.28 -3.93
N HIS A 394 -24.80 14.20 -2.71
CA HIS A 394 -23.36 14.19 -2.46
C HIS A 394 -22.79 12.77 -2.42
N GLY A 395 -23.62 11.75 -2.18
CA GLY A 395 -23.22 10.35 -2.11
C GLY A 395 -23.87 9.60 -0.93
N PRO A 396 -23.37 8.40 -0.58
CA PRO A 396 -23.92 7.61 0.51
C PRO A 396 -23.66 8.27 1.86
N ILE A 397 -24.59 8.09 2.82
CA ILE A 397 -24.34 8.40 4.23
C ILE A 397 -23.32 7.40 4.77
N VAL A 398 -22.16 7.89 5.23
CA VAL A 398 -21.05 7.06 5.74
C VAL A 398 -20.84 7.19 7.24
N LEU A 399 -21.39 8.23 7.85
CA LEU A 399 -21.28 8.50 9.27
C LEU A 399 -22.62 9.06 9.77
N GLU A 400 -23.17 8.41 10.80
CA GLU A 400 -24.49 8.73 11.34
C GLU A 400 -24.50 8.55 12.87
N LYS A 401 -24.95 9.59 13.60
CA LYS A 401 -25.12 9.57 15.05
C LYS A 401 -26.07 10.68 15.49
N ASP A 402 -27.03 10.37 16.35
CA ASP A 402 -27.95 11.34 16.97
C ASP A 402 -28.62 12.30 15.97
N ASN A 403 -29.07 11.76 14.83
CA ASN A 403 -29.62 12.48 13.66
C ASN A 403 -28.63 13.35 12.87
N GLU A 404 -27.35 13.41 13.24
CA GLU A 404 -26.30 13.96 12.40
C GLU A 404 -25.90 12.92 11.36
N ARG A 405 -26.06 13.24 10.08
CA ARG A 405 -25.82 12.34 8.95
C ARG A 405 -24.85 12.99 8.00
N PHE A 406 -23.74 12.32 7.70
CA PHE A 406 -22.70 12.83 6.81
C PHE A 406 -22.64 12.01 5.53
N ALA A 407 -22.88 12.67 4.39
CA ALA A 407 -22.70 12.10 3.07
C ALA A 407 -21.25 12.23 2.60
N LEU A 408 -20.73 11.21 1.93
CA LEU A 408 -19.40 11.22 1.32
C LEU A 408 -19.48 11.46 -0.18
N LYS A 409 -18.88 12.56 -0.64
CA LYS A 409 -18.56 12.77 -2.05
C LYS A 409 -17.14 12.33 -2.33
N TRP A 410 -16.95 11.45 -3.30
CA TRP A 410 -15.65 10.84 -3.58
C TRP A 410 -15.52 10.47 -5.05
N THR A 411 -14.35 10.74 -5.64
CA THR A 411 -14.06 10.45 -7.05
C THR A 411 -14.18 8.97 -7.41
N ALA A 412 -13.96 8.05 -6.46
CA ALA A 412 -14.14 6.61 -6.69
C ALA A 412 -15.62 6.22 -6.88
N LEU A 413 -16.56 7.08 -6.51
CA LEU A 413 -18.00 6.83 -6.66
C LEU A 413 -18.56 7.31 -8.00
N ASP A 414 -17.71 7.82 -8.90
CA ASP A 414 -18.08 8.20 -10.26
C ASP A 414 -17.89 7.02 -11.23
N ALA A 415 -19.00 6.38 -11.60
CA ALA A 415 -19.01 5.24 -12.52
C ALA A 415 -18.69 5.62 -13.98
N THR A 416 -18.59 6.91 -14.32
CA THR A 416 -18.31 7.36 -15.70
C THR A 416 -16.82 7.35 -16.05
N LEU A 417 -15.95 7.18 -15.06
CA LEU A 417 -14.51 7.25 -15.25
C LEU A 417 -13.95 5.98 -15.93
N ASP A 418 -12.97 6.12 -16.83
CA ASP A 418 -12.31 4.97 -17.50
C ASP A 418 -11.30 4.26 -16.58
N TRP A 419 -11.77 3.18 -15.97
CA TRP A 419 -11.01 2.33 -15.05
C TRP A 419 -10.08 1.31 -15.74
N ALA A 420 -10.36 0.96 -16.98
CA ALA A 420 -9.78 -0.23 -17.61
C ALA A 420 -8.74 0.10 -18.68
N GLY A 421 -8.96 1.15 -19.47
CA GLY A 421 -8.18 1.39 -20.69
C GLY A 421 -6.82 2.03 -20.47
N SER A 422 -6.60 2.70 -19.34
CA SER A 422 -5.39 3.51 -19.11
C SER A 422 -4.11 2.66 -19.05
N PHE A 423 -4.13 1.55 -18.32
CA PHE A 423 -2.98 0.63 -18.25
C PHE A 423 -2.74 -0.11 -19.57
N HIS A 424 -3.81 -0.47 -20.29
CA HIS A 424 -3.66 -1.06 -21.62
C HIS A 424 -2.90 -0.13 -22.59
N ARG A 425 -3.24 1.17 -22.59
CA ARG A 425 -2.53 2.20 -23.35
C ARG A 425 -1.10 2.42 -22.83
N LEU A 426 -0.92 2.49 -21.51
CA LEU A 426 0.38 2.68 -20.88
C LEU A 426 1.37 1.55 -21.23
N ASN A 427 0.90 0.30 -21.20
CA ASN A 427 1.72 -0.87 -21.55
C ASN A 427 2.23 -0.85 -23.01
N ARG A 428 1.60 -0.07 -23.89
CA ARG A 428 1.96 0.09 -25.32
C ARG A 428 2.62 1.44 -25.63
N ALA A 429 2.70 2.36 -24.67
CA ALA A 429 3.24 3.69 -24.90
C ALA A 429 4.74 3.62 -25.28
N ARG A 430 5.12 4.35 -26.32
CA ARG A 430 6.45 4.32 -26.93
C ARG A 430 7.38 5.44 -26.48
N ASN A 431 6.81 6.50 -25.91
CA ASN A 431 7.48 7.78 -25.61
C ASN A 431 6.66 8.61 -24.60
N TRP A 432 7.20 9.76 -24.20
CA TRP A 432 6.58 10.68 -23.23
C TRP A 432 5.19 11.15 -23.64
N LYS A 433 4.98 11.44 -24.93
CA LYS A 433 3.69 11.91 -25.44
C LYS A 433 2.61 10.85 -25.27
N GLU A 434 2.90 9.61 -25.64
CA GLU A 434 1.98 8.48 -25.49
C GLU A 434 1.77 8.09 -24.03
N PHE A 435 2.81 8.21 -23.20
CA PHE A 435 2.72 8.06 -21.75
C PHE A 435 1.73 9.08 -21.15
N CYS A 436 1.87 10.36 -21.46
CA CYS A 436 0.93 11.40 -21.04
C CYS A 436 -0.49 11.15 -21.59
N ALA A 437 -0.62 10.71 -22.85
CA ALA A 437 -1.91 10.37 -23.44
C ALA A 437 -2.61 9.24 -22.68
N ALA A 438 -1.87 8.19 -22.30
CA ALA A 438 -2.39 7.12 -21.45
C ALA A 438 -2.84 7.66 -20.08
N LEU A 439 -2.03 8.49 -19.42
CA LEU A 439 -2.37 9.05 -18.10
C LEU A 439 -3.53 10.05 -18.12
N SER A 440 -3.79 10.74 -19.23
CA SER A 440 -4.97 11.61 -19.36
C SER A 440 -6.29 10.87 -19.13
N THR A 441 -6.26 9.55 -19.34
CA THR A 441 -7.40 8.63 -19.21
C THR A 441 -7.41 7.79 -17.92
N TYR A 442 -6.46 7.97 -17.00
CA TYR A 442 -6.24 7.12 -15.81
C TYR A 442 -7.27 7.29 -14.67
N ALA A 443 -8.36 6.51 -14.56
CA ALA A 443 -9.35 6.71 -13.47
C ALA A 443 -8.89 6.31 -12.06
N GLY A 444 -7.73 5.64 -11.95
CA GLY A 444 -7.22 5.13 -10.69
C GLY A 444 -6.87 6.20 -9.66
N ALA A 445 -6.48 5.76 -8.45
CA ALA A 445 -6.28 6.67 -7.32
C ALA A 445 -5.12 7.58 -7.69
N PRO A 446 -5.18 8.90 -7.45
CA PRO A 446 -4.22 9.77 -8.11
C PRO A 446 -2.80 9.48 -7.61
N GLN A 447 -1.92 9.09 -8.53
CA GLN A 447 -0.55 8.65 -8.25
C GLN A 447 0.47 9.57 -8.93
N ASN A 448 1.64 9.66 -8.30
CA ASN A 448 2.88 10.09 -8.90
C ASN A 448 3.36 9.00 -9.86
N HIS A 449 3.50 9.31 -11.14
CA HIS A 449 4.08 8.41 -12.12
C HIS A 449 5.45 8.94 -12.56
N VAL A 450 6.51 8.17 -12.35
CA VAL A 450 7.83 8.46 -12.93
C VAL A 450 8.01 7.70 -14.24
N TYR A 451 8.81 8.27 -15.13
CA TYR A 451 9.02 7.81 -16.50
C TYR A 451 10.51 7.79 -16.85
N ALA A 452 10.93 6.77 -17.58
CA ALA A 452 12.22 6.70 -18.26
C ALA A 452 12.07 6.06 -19.64
N ASP A 453 12.85 6.46 -20.64
CA ASP A 453 12.88 5.79 -21.93
C ASP A 453 14.28 5.45 -22.46
N VAL A 454 14.29 4.57 -23.46
CA VAL A 454 15.50 4.14 -24.17
C VAL A 454 16.15 5.26 -25.00
N ASP A 455 15.44 6.35 -25.30
CA ASP A 455 15.98 7.47 -26.08
C ASP A 455 16.83 8.39 -25.17
N GLY A 456 16.55 8.40 -23.87
CA GLY A 456 17.37 9.07 -22.86
C GLY A 456 16.59 10.01 -21.95
N HIS A 457 15.27 10.07 -22.08
CA HIS A 457 14.42 11.01 -21.38
C HIS A 457 13.95 10.47 -20.04
N ILE A 458 13.69 11.40 -19.12
CA ILE A 458 13.08 11.12 -17.81
C ILE A 458 11.92 12.07 -17.55
N GLY A 459 10.92 11.62 -16.82
CA GLY A 459 9.75 12.44 -16.57
C GLY A 459 8.98 12.06 -15.31
N TYR A 460 8.05 12.93 -14.96
CA TYR A 460 7.11 12.78 -13.85
C TYR A 460 5.76 13.40 -14.19
N TYR A 461 4.68 12.71 -13.82
CA TYR A 461 3.32 13.22 -13.91
C TYR A 461 2.49 12.79 -12.70
N GLY A 462 1.87 13.73 -12.00
CA GLY A 462 0.85 13.46 -10.99
C GLY A 462 -0.53 13.38 -11.64
N ALA A 463 -1.15 12.19 -11.71
CA ALA A 463 -2.41 11.97 -12.44
C ALA A 463 -3.41 11.14 -11.59
N ARG A 464 -4.74 11.34 -11.61
CA ARG A 464 -5.60 12.44 -12.12
C ARG A 464 -6.85 12.61 -11.21
N TYR A 465 -7.75 13.56 -11.50
CA TYR A 465 -9.00 13.87 -10.77
C TYR A 465 -8.83 14.39 -9.34
N ILE A 466 -8.29 15.61 -9.26
CA ILE A 466 -8.28 16.40 -8.05
C ILE A 466 -9.36 17.48 -8.20
N PRO A 467 -10.39 17.51 -7.34
CA PRO A 467 -11.55 18.38 -7.51
C PRO A 467 -11.21 19.86 -7.29
N ILE A 468 -11.90 20.73 -8.03
CA ILE A 468 -11.93 22.17 -7.81
C ILE A 468 -13.22 22.51 -7.08
N ARG A 469 -13.11 22.97 -5.84
CA ARG A 469 -14.24 23.30 -4.98
C ARG A 469 -14.71 24.73 -5.21
N LYS A 470 -16.03 24.94 -5.25
CA LYS A 470 -16.69 26.25 -5.35
C LYS A 470 -16.30 27.17 -4.18
N SER A 471 -16.17 26.60 -2.99
CA SER A 471 -15.74 27.29 -1.77
C SER A 471 -15.13 26.32 -0.77
N GLY A 472 -14.32 26.85 0.15
CA GLY A 472 -13.58 26.04 1.12
C GLY A 472 -12.41 25.30 0.48
N ASP A 473 -11.73 24.50 1.29
CA ASP A 473 -10.50 23.80 0.93
C ASP A 473 -10.61 22.28 1.13
N GLY A 474 -11.74 21.76 1.60
CA GLY A 474 -11.93 20.34 1.93
C GLY A 474 -11.37 19.98 3.30
N SER A 475 -10.97 20.96 4.12
CA SER A 475 -10.30 20.67 5.39
C SER A 475 -11.21 20.12 6.51
N VAL A 476 -12.51 20.33 6.36
CA VAL A 476 -13.55 20.06 7.35
C VAL A 476 -14.88 19.79 6.64
N PRO A 477 -15.86 19.13 7.30
CA PRO A 477 -17.18 18.91 6.70
C PRO A 477 -17.89 20.21 6.27
N TYR A 478 -18.68 20.11 5.21
CA TYR A 478 -19.52 21.16 4.64
C TYR A 478 -20.99 21.05 5.08
N ASP A 479 -21.74 22.16 4.99
CA ASP A 479 -23.20 22.15 5.15
C ASP A 479 -23.87 21.66 3.87
N GLY A 480 -24.44 20.45 3.90
CA GLY A 480 -25.09 19.80 2.77
C GLY A 480 -26.35 20.50 2.28
N SER A 481 -26.94 21.42 3.06
CA SER A 481 -28.09 22.21 2.62
C SER A 481 -27.72 23.37 1.68
N THR A 482 -26.42 23.65 1.52
CA THR A 482 -25.88 24.75 0.69
C THR A 482 -25.03 24.21 -0.47
N ASP A 483 -24.54 25.10 -1.35
CA ASP A 483 -23.57 24.76 -2.41
C ASP A 483 -22.10 24.80 -1.92
N ALA A 484 -21.85 24.91 -0.61
CA ALA A 484 -20.48 24.98 -0.09
C ALA A 484 -19.75 23.67 -0.35
N GLY A 485 -18.50 23.74 -0.83
CA GLY A 485 -17.70 22.55 -1.13
C GLY A 485 -18.02 21.87 -2.46
N GLU A 486 -19.10 22.27 -3.16
CA GLU A 486 -19.49 21.65 -4.42
C GLU A 486 -18.36 21.68 -5.45
N TRP A 487 -18.20 20.57 -6.18
CA TRP A 487 -17.17 20.41 -7.20
C TRP A 487 -17.60 21.11 -8.48
N THR A 488 -16.78 22.04 -8.95
CA THR A 488 -16.99 22.81 -10.19
C THR A 488 -16.26 22.20 -11.39
N GLY A 489 -15.48 21.15 -11.15
CA GLY A 489 -14.67 20.43 -12.11
C GLY A 489 -13.47 19.80 -11.43
N PHE A 490 -12.50 19.38 -12.24
CA PHE A 490 -11.21 18.88 -11.78
C PHE A 490 -10.09 19.78 -12.30
N ILE A 491 -8.92 19.74 -11.67
CA ILE A 491 -7.72 20.38 -12.23
C ILE A 491 -7.52 19.84 -13.66
N PRO A 492 -7.43 20.72 -14.68
CA PRO A 492 -7.16 20.29 -16.05
C PRO A 492 -5.90 19.45 -16.12
N PHE A 493 -5.87 18.44 -17.00
CA PHE A 493 -4.79 17.45 -17.04
C PHE A 493 -3.41 18.11 -17.21
N GLU A 494 -3.29 19.06 -18.13
CA GLU A 494 -2.10 19.84 -18.42
C GLU A 494 -1.68 20.81 -17.29
N LYS A 495 -2.56 21.02 -16.30
CA LYS A 495 -2.32 21.82 -15.10
C LYS A 495 -2.04 20.97 -13.87
N LEU A 496 -1.95 19.65 -14.00
CA LEU A 496 -1.48 18.77 -12.92
C LEU A 496 0.06 18.84 -12.80
N PRO A 497 0.64 18.52 -11.63
CA PRO A 497 2.08 18.61 -11.43
C PRO A 497 2.80 17.66 -12.38
N HIS A 498 3.71 18.19 -13.20
CA HIS A 498 4.52 17.40 -14.11
C HIS A 498 5.89 18.01 -14.34
N LEU A 499 6.85 17.18 -14.73
CA LEU A 499 8.24 17.55 -14.97
C LEU A 499 8.83 16.64 -16.05
N PHE A 500 9.58 17.19 -17.00
CA PHE A 500 10.22 16.44 -18.08
C PHE A 500 11.64 16.94 -18.29
N ASP A 501 12.62 16.03 -18.32
CA ASP A 501 14.05 16.30 -18.45
C ASP A 501 14.58 17.48 -17.62
N PRO A 502 14.41 17.46 -16.28
CA PRO A 502 14.89 18.56 -15.44
C PRO A 502 16.42 18.70 -15.51
N PRO A 503 16.97 19.92 -15.41
CA PRO A 503 18.41 20.15 -15.41
C PRO A 503 19.19 19.41 -14.32
N SER A 504 18.54 19.08 -13.20
CA SER A 504 19.09 18.24 -12.12
C SER A 504 19.50 16.85 -12.59
N GLY A 505 18.88 16.35 -13.67
CA GLY A 505 19.08 15.02 -14.21
C GLY A 505 18.53 13.88 -13.34
N TYR A 506 17.68 14.19 -12.35
CA TYR A 506 16.99 13.20 -11.52
C TYR A 506 15.64 13.72 -11.00
N ILE A 507 14.73 12.80 -10.71
CA ILE A 507 13.41 13.02 -10.11
C ILE A 507 13.19 11.96 -9.02
N ALA A 508 12.57 12.33 -7.90
CA ALA A 508 12.23 11.39 -6.83
C ALA A 508 10.88 11.74 -6.20
N THR A 509 10.10 10.74 -5.83
CA THR A 509 8.88 10.91 -5.03
C THR A 509 8.81 9.86 -3.93
N ALA A 510 8.33 10.25 -2.76
CA ALA A 510 8.15 9.35 -1.62
C ALA A 510 6.96 9.79 -0.75
N ASN A 511 5.84 10.16 -1.39
CA ASN A 511 4.58 10.63 -0.78
C ASN A 511 4.66 11.91 0.07
N ALA A 512 5.87 12.46 0.22
CA ALA A 512 6.04 13.79 0.75
C ALA A 512 5.49 14.80 -0.26
N ARG A 513 5.39 16.05 0.19
CA ARG A 513 4.85 17.14 -0.63
C ARG A 513 5.56 17.23 -1.99
N ILE A 514 4.76 17.19 -3.06
CA ILE A 514 5.25 17.16 -4.45
C ILE A 514 5.26 18.54 -5.12
N VAL A 515 4.57 19.53 -4.57
CA VAL A 515 4.42 20.87 -5.16
C VAL A 515 4.92 21.96 -4.21
N GLY A 516 5.57 22.98 -4.77
CA GLY A 516 6.02 24.18 -4.06
C GLY A 516 4.87 25.09 -3.61
N LYS A 517 5.16 26.02 -2.71
CA LYS A 517 4.20 27.04 -2.23
C LYS A 517 3.69 28.00 -3.33
N ASP A 518 4.39 28.07 -4.45
CA ASP A 518 4.00 28.84 -5.63
C ASP A 518 3.00 28.12 -6.54
N TYR A 519 2.72 26.84 -6.29
CA TYR A 519 1.83 26.05 -7.14
C TYR A 519 0.37 26.55 -7.04
N PRO A 520 -0.32 26.81 -8.17
CA PRO A 520 -1.58 27.55 -8.16
C PRO A 520 -2.80 26.72 -7.74
N HIS A 521 -2.69 25.40 -7.78
CA HIS A 521 -3.80 24.50 -7.48
C HIS A 521 -3.60 23.79 -6.13
N PHE A 522 -4.68 23.62 -5.39
CA PHE A 522 -4.66 22.85 -4.16
C PHE A 522 -4.58 21.34 -4.48
N ILE A 523 -3.75 20.60 -3.73
CA ILE A 523 -3.56 19.15 -3.92
C ILE A 523 -3.95 18.39 -2.66
N SER A 524 -3.37 18.76 -1.50
CA SER A 524 -3.63 18.11 -0.22
C SER A 524 -3.19 19.00 0.94
N HIS A 525 -3.80 18.77 2.10
CA HIS A 525 -3.37 19.32 3.39
C HIS A 525 -2.40 18.39 4.12
N SER A 526 -2.46 17.07 3.86
CA SER A 526 -1.70 16.07 4.60
C SER A 526 -0.82 15.26 3.65
N TRP A 527 0.47 15.22 3.96
CA TRP A 527 1.51 14.52 3.21
C TRP A 527 2.20 13.51 4.11
N ALA A 528 2.88 12.52 3.55
CA ALA A 528 3.80 11.72 4.37
C ALA A 528 4.97 12.57 4.86
N SER A 529 5.56 12.17 6.00
CA SER A 529 6.78 12.82 6.53
C SER A 529 7.90 12.91 5.48
N PRO A 530 8.63 14.03 5.40
CA PRO A 530 9.54 14.34 4.29
C PRO A 530 10.85 13.54 4.29
N TYR A 531 11.15 12.78 5.36
CA TYR A 531 12.44 12.13 5.56
C TYR A 531 12.86 11.22 4.40
N ARG A 532 11.96 10.40 3.85
CA ARG A 532 12.27 9.49 2.73
C ARG A 532 12.67 10.25 1.48
N GLN A 533 11.83 11.21 1.07
CA GLN A 533 12.09 12.02 -0.11
C GLN A 533 13.39 12.80 0.05
N LYS A 534 13.58 13.45 1.21
CA LYS A 534 14.82 14.15 1.56
C LYS A 534 16.04 13.24 1.45
N ARG A 535 15.98 12.03 2.01
CA ARG A 535 17.08 11.06 1.97
C ARG A 535 17.42 10.62 0.56
N ILE A 536 16.41 10.31 -0.26
CA ILE A 536 16.61 9.95 -1.68
C ILE A 536 17.25 11.12 -2.44
N HIS A 537 16.78 12.34 -2.23
CA HIS A 537 17.38 13.54 -2.82
C HIS A 537 18.86 13.72 -2.41
N ASP A 538 19.19 13.55 -1.14
CA ASP A 538 20.59 13.66 -0.67
C ASP A 538 21.50 12.61 -1.32
N LEU A 539 21.02 11.38 -1.46
CA LEU A 539 21.77 10.28 -2.08
C LEU A 539 21.98 10.52 -3.59
N LEU A 540 20.97 11.02 -4.30
CA LEU A 540 21.03 11.27 -5.75
C LEU A 540 21.82 12.53 -6.13
N ARG A 541 22.01 13.48 -5.20
CA ARG A 541 22.79 14.71 -5.42
C ARG A 541 24.30 14.51 -5.45
N GLN A 542 24.78 13.34 -5.03
CA GLN A 542 26.21 13.02 -5.07
C GLN A 542 26.78 13.20 -6.47
N ASN A 543 27.99 13.76 -6.56
CA ASN A 543 28.69 14.00 -7.81
C ASN A 543 29.40 12.72 -8.29
N LYS A 544 28.60 11.71 -8.64
CA LYS A 544 29.07 10.44 -9.21
C LYS A 544 28.14 9.96 -10.32
N LYS A 545 28.60 8.96 -11.07
CA LYS A 545 27.75 8.15 -11.95
C LYS A 545 27.16 6.99 -11.15
N PHE A 546 25.86 6.76 -11.27
CA PHE A 546 25.13 5.73 -10.55
C PHE A 546 25.02 4.46 -11.38
N THR A 547 25.14 3.33 -10.70
CA THR A 547 24.95 1.97 -11.20
C THR A 547 23.64 1.39 -10.67
N MET A 548 23.25 0.21 -11.15
CA MET A 548 22.15 -0.55 -10.55
C MET A 548 22.44 -0.95 -9.09
N ASP A 549 23.71 -1.21 -8.75
CA ASP A 549 24.11 -1.50 -7.37
C ASP A 549 23.93 -0.30 -6.43
N ASP A 550 24.15 0.92 -6.93
CA ASP A 550 23.83 2.14 -6.18
C ASP A 550 22.32 2.28 -5.95
N PHE A 551 21.49 1.95 -6.95
CA PHE A 551 20.03 1.97 -6.81
C PHE A 551 19.56 0.95 -5.76
N ARG A 552 20.13 -0.25 -5.78
CA ARG A 552 19.92 -1.29 -4.77
C ARG A 552 20.32 -0.81 -3.37
N ALA A 553 21.46 -0.12 -3.25
CA ALA A 553 21.91 0.45 -1.99
C ALA A 553 20.97 1.54 -1.46
N ILE A 554 20.40 2.38 -2.34
CA ILE A 554 19.39 3.38 -1.96
C ILE A 554 18.10 2.70 -1.49
N GLN A 555 17.60 1.69 -2.21
CA GLN A 555 16.43 0.88 -1.82
C GLN A 555 16.59 0.23 -0.44
N GLY A 556 17.83 -0.13 -0.09
CA GLY A 556 18.21 -0.71 1.20
C GLY A 556 18.68 0.29 2.25
N ASP A 557 18.57 1.61 2.04
CA ASP A 557 19.07 2.61 2.99
C ASP A 557 18.22 2.64 4.28
N GLU A 558 18.89 2.36 5.41
CA GLU A 558 18.30 2.22 6.75
C GLU A 558 18.53 3.45 7.64
N PHE A 559 18.97 4.59 7.07
CA PHE A 559 19.35 5.77 7.86
C PHE A 559 18.12 6.59 8.29
N ALA A 560 17.86 6.61 9.59
CA ALA A 560 16.72 7.23 10.27
C ALA A 560 16.92 8.71 10.54
N ILE A 561 16.55 9.58 9.58
CA ILE A 561 16.62 11.05 9.78
C ILE A 561 15.86 11.46 11.04
N GLY A 562 14.58 11.08 11.19
CA GLY A 562 13.75 11.48 12.33
C GLY A 562 14.32 11.01 13.68
N GLY A 563 14.72 9.74 13.77
CA GLY A 563 15.38 9.20 14.96
C GLY A 563 16.70 9.88 15.27
N LYS A 564 17.57 10.08 14.27
CA LYS A 564 18.89 10.68 14.47
C LYS A 564 18.78 12.15 14.86
N SER A 565 17.90 12.93 14.21
CA SER A 565 17.63 14.32 14.57
C SER A 565 17.07 14.43 15.99
N PHE A 566 16.19 13.51 16.41
CA PHE A 566 15.72 13.45 17.80
C PHE A 566 16.88 13.16 18.78
N ALA A 567 17.69 12.14 18.52
CA ALA A 567 18.83 11.78 19.37
C ALA A 567 19.84 12.94 19.51
N ASP A 568 20.18 13.60 18.41
CA ASP A 568 21.12 14.73 18.40
C ASP A 568 20.56 15.95 19.16
N ALA A 569 19.26 16.23 19.02
CA ALA A 569 18.60 17.31 19.75
C ALA A 569 18.58 17.04 21.26
N VAL A 570 18.29 15.80 21.67
CA VAL A 570 18.38 15.37 23.07
C VAL A 570 19.81 15.51 23.57
N GLN A 571 20.81 14.98 22.86
CA GLN A 571 22.22 15.08 23.25
C GLN A 571 22.66 16.53 23.45
N LYS A 572 22.28 17.43 22.53
CA LYS A 572 22.58 18.86 22.63
C LYS A 572 21.97 19.47 23.90
N LEU A 573 20.69 19.19 24.17
CA LEU A 573 20.00 19.68 25.36
C LEU A 573 20.71 19.25 26.66
N PHE A 574 21.20 18.01 26.73
CA PHE A 574 21.93 17.48 27.89
C PHE A 574 23.40 17.96 27.98
N SER A 575 24.03 18.32 26.86
CA SER A 575 25.41 18.82 26.81
C SER A 575 25.54 20.29 27.25
N ASP A 576 24.46 21.07 27.16
CA ASP A 576 24.44 22.45 27.62
C ASP A 576 24.61 22.50 29.16
N LYS A 577 25.73 23.11 29.60
CA LYS A 577 26.33 23.14 30.96
C LYS A 577 25.47 23.69 32.11
N GLN A 578 24.15 23.80 31.97
CA GLN A 578 23.30 24.05 33.12
C GLN A 578 22.77 22.74 33.72
N VAL A 579 23.23 22.52 34.94
CA VAL A 579 22.90 21.48 35.93
C VAL A 579 23.82 20.26 35.89
N ALA A 580 24.95 20.40 36.61
CA ALA A 580 25.55 19.28 37.31
C ALA A 580 24.46 18.61 38.16
N SER A 581 24.22 17.32 37.92
CA SER A 581 23.24 16.52 38.63
C SER A 581 23.46 16.60 40.15
N LYS A 582 22.53 17.22 40.87
CA LYS A 582 22.23 16.83 42.25
C LYS A 582 21.40 15.55 42.17
N GLY A 583 22.08 14.42 42.10
CA GLY A 583 21.48 13.09 42.11
C GLY A 583 22.56 12.04 42.31
N SER A 584 22.99 11.83 43.55
CA SER A 584 23.82 10.68 43.90
C SER A 584 22.93 9.44 43.99
N GLY A 585 22.93 8.59 42.97
CA GLY A 585 22.13 7.36 42.93
C GLY A 585 22.20 6.59 41.61
N THR A 586 21.64 5.37 41.60
CA THR A 586 21.54 4.45 40.45
C THR A 586 20.82 5.03 39.23
N GLU A 587 19.93 6.00 39.43
CA GLU A 587 19.20 6.70 38.36
C GLU A 587 20.10 7.59 37.49
N ALA A 588 21.08 8.29 38.09
CA ALA A 588 22.02 9.13 37.35
C ALA A 588 23.01 8.29 36.51
N ALA A 589 23.40 7.11 36.99
CA ALA A 589 24.24 6.17 36.26
C ALA A 589 23.50 5.52 35.07
N THR A 590 22.21 5.22 35.23
CA THR A 590 21.36 4.63 34.19
C THR A 590 21.08 5.63 33.07
N LEU A 591 20.81 6.89 33.42
CA LEU A 591 20.65 7.99 32.46
C LEU A 591 21.94 8.25 31.66
N GLY A 592 23.10 8.23 32.32
CA GLY A 592 24.40 8.35 31.65
C GLY A 592 24.63 7.26 30.60
N SER A 593 24.23 6.01 30.91
CA SER A 593 24.34 4.89 29.96
C SER A 593 23.41 5.04 28.75
N ALA A 594 22.16 5.44 28.95
CA ALA A 594 21.23 5.68 27.84
C ALA A 594 21.67 6.84 26.94
N MET A 595 22.11 7.95 27.54
CA MET A 595 22.61 9.11 26.79
C MET A 595 23.88 8.78 25.99
N ASN A 596 24.73 7.87 26.48
CA ASN A 596 25.87 7.37 25.71
C ASN A 596 25.41 6.57 24.49
N VAL A 597 24.41 5.69 24.63
CA VAL A 597 23.87 4.94 23.49
C VAL A 597 23.25 5.87 22.44
N LEU A 598 22.54 6.93 22.86
CA LEU A 598 22.03 7.95 21.95
C LEU A 598 23.15 8.69 21.21
N ALA A 599 24.23 9.03 21.93
CA ALA A 599 25.38 9.75 21.38
C ALA A 599 26.18 8.91 20.36
N GLU A 600 26.35 7.62 20.64
CA GLU A 600 27.13 6.69 19.80
C GLU A 600 26.34 6.14 18.61
N TRP A 601 25.01 6.24 18.61
CA TRP A 601 24.21 5.70 17.53
C TRP A 601 24.42 6.46 16.21
N ASP A 602 24.75 5.68 15.18
CA ASP A 602 25.04 6.11 13.82
C ASP A 602 23.80 6.47 12.98
N GLY A 603 22.61 6.37 13.56
CA GLY A 603 21.35 6.66 12.90
C GLY A 603 20.79 5.49 12.08
N ARG A 604 21.38 4.29 12.10
CA ARG A 604 20.92 3.15 11.29
C ARG A 604 20.00 2.20 12.04
N ALA A 605 18.90 1.81 11.40
CA ALA A 605 17.94 0.82 11.89
C ALA A 605 18.25 -0.60 11.39
N VAL A 606 19.41 -1.13 11.81
CA VAL A 606 19.83 -2.52 11.57
C VAL A 606 19.35 -3.45 12.71
N PRO A 607 19.19 -4.77 12.50
CA PRO A 607 18.54 -5.67 13.45
C PRO A 607 19.26 -5.77 14.80
N ASP A 608 20.57 -5.60 14.78
CA ASP A 608 21.51 -5.66 15.89
C ASP A 608 21.69 -4.31 16.59
N SER A 609 21.04 -3.24 16.12
CA SER A 609 21.17 -1.90 16.69
C SER A 609 20.42 -1.75 18.02
N ARG A 610 21.16 -1.53 19.11
CA ARG A 610 20.61 -1.10 20.41
C ARG A 610 20.15 0.36 20.38
N GLY A 611 20.91 1.21 19.67
CA GLY A 611 20.61 2.64 19.52
C GLY A 611 19.26 2.87 18.84
N ALA A 612 19.01 2.19 17.71
CA ALA A 612 17.74 2.30 17.01
C ALA A 612 16.55 1.91 17.90
N LEU A 613 16.68 0.85 18.69
CA LEU A 613 15.62 0.41 19.60
C LEU A 613 15.34 1.46 20.69
N LEU A 614 16.37 1.89 21.42
CA LEU A 614 16.19 2.85 22.51
C LEU A 614 15.66 4.19 22.01
N VAL A 615 16.19 4.71 20.90
CA VAL A 615 15.69 5.96 20.30
C VAL A 615 14.22 5.83 19.91
N SER A 616 13.85 4.71 19.28
CA SER A 616 12.46 4.44 18.88
C SER A 616 11.51 4.48 20.07
N GLU A 617 11.85 3.80 21.15
CA GLU A 617 11.01 3.73 22.36
C GLU A 617 10.93 5.07 23.09
N ILE A 618 12.07 5.76 23.27
CA ILE A 618 12.12 7.07 23.93
C ILE A 618 11.33 8.11 23.12
N ARG A 619 11.50 8.12 21.79
CA ARG A 619 10.78 9.06 20.91
C ARG A 619 9.28 8.82 20.94
N GLN A 620 8.82 7.56 20.97
CA GLN A 620 7.40 7.25 21.12
C GLN A 620 6.85 7.68 22.48
N ALA A 621 7.56 7.39 23.57
CA ALA A 621 7.17 7.83 24.91
C ALA A 621 7.08 9.36 25.00
N PHE A 622 8.05 10.07 24.40
CA PHE A 622 8.06 11.53 24.31
C PHE A 622 6.82 12.07 23.59
N VAL A 623 6.55 11.59 22.38
CA VAL A 623 5.37 12.02 21.60
C VAL A 623 4.08 11.72 22.35
N ASN A 624 3.96 10.51 22.92
CA ASN A 624 2.77 10.10 23.67
C ASN A 624 2.51 10.97 24.90
N ARG A 625 3.54 11.31 25.68
CA ARG A 625 3.39 12.18 26.86
C ARG A 625 3.01 13.61 26.48
N VAL A 626 3.66 14.18 25.47
CA VAL A 626 3.36 15.54 24.99
C VAL A 626 1.92 15.62 24.47
N LEU A 627 1.51 14.68 23.60
CA LEU A 627 0.15 14.65 23.07
C LEU A 627 -0.89 14.39 24.16
N THR A 628 -0.64 13.45 25.08
CA THR A 628 -1.56 13.12 26.18
C THR A 628 -1.77 14.32 27.10
N SER A 629 -0.71 15.06 27.44
CA SER A 629 -0.83 16.25 28.27
C SER A 629 -1.58 17.39 27.56
N ALA A 630 -1.32 17.57 26.25
CA ALA A 630 -1.92 18.64 25.47
C ALA A 630 -3.39 18.38 25.08
N LEU A 631 -3.75 17.13 24.82
CA LEU A 631 -5.04 16.75 24.22
C LEU A 631 -5.94 15.93 25.16
N GLY A 632 -5.38 15.35 26.21
CA GLY A 632 -5.99 14.26 26.96
C GLY A 632 -5.74 12.89 26.31
N ALA A 633 -5.81 11.82 27.11
CA ALA A 633 -5.42 10.48 26.70
C ALA A 633 -6.20 9.94 25.49
N GLU A 634 -7.50 10.22 25.41
CA GLU A 634 -8.33 9.74 24.31
C GLU A 634 -7.99 10.50 23.02
N ARG A 635 -8.02 11.84 22.99
CA ARG A 635 -7.66 12.61 21.78
C ARG A 635 -6.21 12.36 21.32
N ALA A 636 -5.28 12.10 22.23
CA ALA A 636 -3.91 11.72 21.88
C ALA A 636 -3.85 10.39 21.10
N LYS A 637 -4.59 9.35 21.55
CA LYS A 637 -4.70 8.07 20.82
C LYS A 637 -5.39 8.22 19.47
N GLN A 638 -6.17 9.27 19.30
CA GLN A 638 -7.00 9.56 18.13
C GLN A 638 -6.29 10.39 17.06
N TYR A 639 -5.21 11.07 17.42
CA TYR A 639 -4.46 11.94 16.52
C TYR A 639 -3.65 11.13 15.50
N ARG A 640 -3.94 11.32 14.20
CA ARG A 640 -3.26 10.67 13.06
C ARG A 640 -3.05 11.70 11.96
N TRP A 641 -1.92 12.41 11.98
CA TRP A 641 -1.56 13.35 10.90
C TRP A 641 -0.41 12.79 10.07
N GLY A 642 -0.51 12.83 8.73
CA GLY A 642 0.50 12.26 7.84
C GLY A 642 1.89 12.83 8.06
N ASN A 643 1.98 14.14 8.28
CA ASN A 643 3.24 14.84 8.52
C ASN A 643 3.45 15.12 10.02
N ARG A 644 3.00 14.22 10.91
CA ARG A 644 3.18 14.36 12.36
C ARG A 644 4.64 14.55 12.76
N ASP A 645 5.58 14.00 11.99
CA ASP A 645 6.99 14.12 12.32
C ASP A 645 7.49 15.57 12.20
N SER A 646 6.86 16.42 11.38
CA SER A 646 7.17 17.86 11.37
C SER A 646 6.77 18.55 12.68
N PHE A 647 5.71 18.07 13.36
CA PHE A 647 5.38 18.53 14.71
C PHE A 647 6.44 18.06 15.72
N VAL A 648 6.92 16.82 15.61
CA VAL A 648 8.01 16.32 16.47
C VAL A 648 9.31 17.10 16.25
N ASP A 649 9.68 17.38 15.00
CA ASP A 649 10.85 18.20 14.65
C ASP A 649 10.73 19.61 15.24
N PHE A 650 9.56 20.23 15.17
CA PHE A 650 9.29 21.50 15.85
C PHE A 650 9.56 21.41 17.37
N LEU A 651 9.00 20.41 18.05
CA LEU A 651 9.17 20.23 19.49
C LEU A 651 10.65 20.14 19.90
N VAL A 652 11.45 19.33 19.20
CA VAL A 652 12.85 19.07 19.59
C VAL A 652 13.82 20.14 19.09
N THR A 653 13.44 20.97 18.12
CA THR A 653 14.28 22.07 17.64
C THR A 653 14.10 23.34 18.47
N SER A 654 12.91 23.60 19.01
CA SER A 654 12.62 24.82 19.77
C SER A 654 12.34 24.63 21.26
N TRP A 655 12.10 23.39 21.71
CA TRP A 655 11.75 23.07 23.11
C TRP A 655 10.69 24.01 23.71
N PRO A 656 9.52 24.17 23.07
CA PRO A 656 8.55 25.23 23.38
C PRO A 656 7.86 25.01 24.74
N LYS A 657 7.98 25.98 25.67
CA LYS A 657 7.47 25.83 27.05
C LYS A 657 5.97 25.50 27.12
N GLU A 658 5.17 25.98 26.18
CA GLU A 658 3.73 25.78 26.08
C GLU A 658 3.28 24.34 25.76
N TRP A 659 4.23 23.50 25.32
CA TRP A 659 4.03 22.06 25.05
C TRP A 659 4.63 21.15 26.11
N LEU A 660 5.40 21.69 27.05
CA LEU A 660 5.93 20.91 28.17
C LEU A 660 4.75 20.46 29.07
N PRO A 661 4.57 19.15 29.33
CA PRO A 661 3.55 18.69 30.25
C PRO A 661 3.74 19.33 31.64
N LYS A 662 2.65 19.79 32.23
CA LYS A 662 2.67 20.64 33.45
C LYS A 662 3.30 19.95 34.66
N GLU A 663 3.32 18.63 34.67
CA GLU A 663 3.92 17.80 35.72
C GLU A 663 5.45 17.78 35.70
N PHE A 664 6.10 18.25 34.63
CA PHE A 664 7.56 18.32 34.52
C PHE A 664 8.07 19.75 34.64
N SER A 665 9.15 19.94 35.41
CA SER A 665 9.83 21.24 35.55
C SER A 665 10.65 21.64 34.32
N SER A 666 11.09 20.67 33.52
CA SER A 666 11.89 20.90 32.32
C SER A 666 11.72 19.79 31.28
N TRP A 667 12.13 20.07 30.03
CA TRP A 667 12.21 19.06 28.97
C TRP A 667 13.19 17.93 29.30
N LYS A 668 14.26 18.22 30.06
CA LYS A 668 15.19 17.20 30.54
C LYS A 668 14.47 16.21 31.45
N ASP A 669 13.66 16.69 32.40
CA ASP A 669 12.91 15.84 33.33
C ASP A 669 11.88 14.96 32.59
N LEU A 670 11.20 15.52 31.59
CA LEU A 670 10.31 14.74 30.72
C LEU A 670 11.07 13.62 30.00
N LEU A 671 12.22 13.92 29.40
CA LEU A 671 13.00 12.93 28.65
C LEU A 671 13.53 11.82 29.54
N VAL A 672 13.91 12.12 30.79
CA VAL A 672 14.27 11.10 31.80
C VAL A 672 13.07 10.18 32.07
N ALA A 673 11.87 10.72 32.23
CA ALA A 673 10.67 9.91 32.41
C ALA A 673 10.34 9.05 31.17
N CYS A 674 10.55 9.59 29.97
CA CYS A 674 10.37 8.85 28.71
C CYS A 674 11.35 7.68 28.57
N GLU A 675 12.59 7.87 29.03
CA GLU A 675 13.61 6.82 29.08
C GLU A 675 13.25 5.71 30.06
N GLY A 676 12.73 6.07 31.24
CA GLY A 676 12.18 5.10 32.19
C GLY A 676 11.04 4.28 31.60
N ASP A 677 10.10 4.91 30.90
CA ASP A 677 8.99 4.22 30.21
C ASP A 677 9.52 3.25 29.14
N ALA A 678 10.50 3.70 28.34
CA ALA A 678 11.13 2.90 27.31
C ALA A 678 11.77 1.63 27.91
N ARG A 679 12.56 1.76 28.98
CA ARG A 679 13.17 0.60 29.65
C ARG A 679 12.13 -0.34 30.26
N ALA A 680 11.07 0.20 30.87
CA ALA A 680 9.99 -0.60 31.43
C ALA A 680 9.28 -1.42 30.34
N ASN A 681 8.98 -0.80 29.20
CA ASN A 681 8.39 -1.47 28.05
C ASN A 681 9.31 -2.56 27.47
N LEU A 682 10.59 -2.26 27.29
CA LEU A 682 11.57 -3.22 26.79
C LEU A 682 11.79 -4.39 27.74
N THR A 683 11.82 -4.13 29.06
CA THR A 683 11.90 -5.18 30.08
C THR A 683 10.69 -6.11 30.00
N LYS A 684 9.49 -5.55 29.81
CA LYS A 684 8.26 -6.33 29.65
C LYS A 684 8.27 -7.16 28.36
N GLN A 685 8.81 -6.61 27.27
CA GLN A 685 8.80 -7.26 25.96
C GLN A 685 9.91 -8.31 25.78
N LEU A 686 11.14 -8.01 26.23
CA LEU A 686 12.35 -8.79 25.94
C LEU A 686 13.01 -9.39 27.20
N GLY A 687 12.49 -9.07 28.38
CA GLY A 687 13.10 -9.42 29.66
C GLY A 687 14.15 -8.41 30.13
N SER A 688 14.66 -8.58 31.34
CA SER A 688 15.59 -7.65 32.01
C SER A 688 17.04 -7.72 31.53
N ASP A 689 17.37 -8.64 30.63
CA ASP A 689 18.70 -8.79 30.06
C ASP A 689 18.89 -7.82 28.89
N GLU A 690 19.51 -6.66 29.17
CA GLU A 690 19.72 -5.59 28.18
C GLU A 690 20.60 -5.98 26.99
N SER A 691 21.36 -7.09 27.09
CA SER A 691 22.14 -7.60 25.95
C SER A 691 21.24 -8.10 24.81
N LYS A 692 19.97 -8.43 25.12
CA LYS A 692 18.96 -8.86 24.14
C LYS A 692 18.18 -7.72 23.52
N TRP A 693 18.35 -6.48 24.03
CA TRP A 693 17.60 -5.30 23.59
C TRP A 693 18.18 -4.76 22.28
N THR A 694 17.92 -5.46 21.19
CA THR A 694 18.26 -5.06 19.84
C THR A 694 17.01 -4.84 19.00
N PHE A 695 17.08 -3.94 18.03
CA PHE A 695 15.95 -3.54 17.21
C PHE A 695 15.22 -4.74 16.57
N GLY A 696 15.97 -5.66 15.98
CA GLY A 696 15.44 -6.86 15.34
C GLY A 696 14.83 -7.86 16.32
N ASN A 697 15.26 -7.91 17.59
CA ASN A 697 14.61 -8.78 18.58
C ASN A 697 13.25 -8.21 19.02
N ALA A 698 13.14 -6.88 19.13
CA ALA A 698 11.88 -6.20 19.46
C ALA A 698 10.91 -6.17 18.28
N VAL A 699 11.43 -5.94 17.07
CA VAL A 699 10.63 -5.64 15.87
C VAL A 699 10.91 -6.70 14.80
N GLN A 700 9.85 -7.43 14.44
CA GLN A 700 9.91 -8.59 13.54
C GLN A 700 8.98 -8.38 12.35
N ILE A 701 9.47 -8.68 11.15
CA ILE A 701 8.69 -8.72 9.91
C ILE A 701 7.85 -9.99 9.93
N LYS A 702 6.54 -9.83 9.71
CA LYS A 702 5.58 -10.93 9.64
C LYS A 702 4.92 -10.95 8.27
N PHE A 703 4.69 -12.15 7.74
CA PHE A 703 3.95 -12.37 6.50
C PHE A 703 2.60 -12.98 6.86
N ASN A 704 1.52 -12.21 6.68
CA ASN A 704 0.20 -12.63 7.10
C ASN A 704 -0.51 -13.44 6.00
N HIS A 705 -1.17 -14.52 6.39
CA HIS A 705 -2.12 -15.24 5.53
C HIS A 705 -3.48 -15.23 6.23
N PRO A 706 -4.62 -14.99 5.55
CA PRO A 706 -5.90 -14.82 6.25
C PRO A 706 -6.31 -16.00 7.13
N LEU A 707 -5.86 -17.22 6.80
CA LEU A 707 -6.13 -18.45 7.58
C LEU A 707 -5.15 -18.73 8.74
N THR A 708 -4.08 -17.96 8.95
CA THR A 708 -3.13 -18.23 10.05
C THR A 708 -3.73 -17.97 11.44
N VAL A 709 -4.86 -17.26 11.51
CA VAL A 709 -5.60 -17.01 12.75
C VAL A 709 -6.18 -18.28 13.38
N ALA A 710 -6.30 -19.39 12.62
CA ALA A 710 -6.77 -20.68 13.11
C ALA A 710 -5.56 -21.63 13.31
N PRO A 711 -5.04 -21.84 14.53
CA PRO A 711 -3.68 -22.38 14.74
C PRO A 711 -3.37 -23.73 14.07
N MET A 712 -4.25 -24.73 14.18
CA MET A 712 -3.99 -26.06 13.60
C MET A 712 -4.14 -26.10 12.08
N VAL A 713 -5.01 -25.25 11.52
CA VAL A 713 -5.28 -25.19 10.08
C VAL A 713 -4.29 -24.27 9.38
N GLY A 714 -3.95 -23.17 10.05
CA GLY A 714 -3.15 -22.05 9.57
C GLY A 714 -1.64 -22.31 9.51
N ALA A 715 -1.14 -23.27 10.30
CA ALA A 715 0.29 -23.57 10.39
C ALA A 715 0.94 -23.86 9.03
N GLN A 716 0.20 -24.49 8.10
CA GLN A 716 0.71 -24.83 6.76
C GLN A 716 1.00 -23.59 5.88
N PHE A 717 0.41 -22.43 6.18
CA PHE A 717 0.60 -21.20 5.43
C PHE A 717 1.68 -20.29 6.02
N LYS A 718 2.21 -20.64 7.20
CA LYS A 718 3.11 -19.77 7.96
C LYS A 718 4.48 -19.64 7.27
N ILE A 719 4.95 -18.40 7.17
CA ILE A 719 6.37 -18.07 7.00
C ILE A 719 6.86 -17.57 8.37
N ASP A 720 8.02 -18.06 8.81
CA ASP A 720 8.57 -17.63 10.09
C ASP A 720 8.93 -16.14 10.06
N PRO A 721 8.65 -15.40 11.16
CA PRO A 721 9.06 -14.01 11.26
C PRO A 721 10.58 -13.85 11.11
N ILE A 722 11.00 -12.72 10.55
CA ILE A 722 12.41 -12.38 10.41
C ILE A 722 12.70 -11.04 11.10
N PRO A 723 13.90 -10.84 11.68
CA PRO A 723 14.27 -9.58 12.31
C PRO A 723 14.12 -8.40 11.34
N GLN A 724 13.58 -7.28 11.81
CA GLN A 724 13.39 -6.13 10.94
C GLN A 724 14.69 -5.39 10.62
N ARG A 725 14.80 -4.96 9.36
CA ARG A 725 15.73 -3.94 8.86
C ARG A 725 14.95 -2.74 8.36
N GLY A 726 15.44 -1.53 8.58
CA GLY A 726 14.74 -0.30 8.18
C GLY A 726 13.66 0.15 9.18
N THR A 727 13.05 1.31 8.96
CA THR A 727 12.33 2.05 10.02
C THR A 727 10.79 1.99 9.99
N GLY A 728 10.17 1.24 9.07
CA GLY A 728 8.69 1.14 9.03
C GLY A 728 8.12 0.55 10.32
N GLY A 729 6.89 0.92 10.68
CA GLY A 729 6.25 0.51 11.94
C GLY A 729 6.96 0.94 13.23
N GLY A 730 8.01 1.77 13.15
CA GLY A 730 8.86 2.13 14.27
C GLY A 730 8.85 3.63 14.59
N GLY A 731 9.01 3.98 15.86
CA GLY A 731 9.08 5.34 16.39
C GLY A 731 10.18 6.24 15.83
N LEU A 732 10.96 5.78 14.85
CA LEU A 732 12.12 6.44 14.25
C LEU A 732 11.79 7.37 13.07
N GLY A 733 10.55 7.33 12.56
CA GLY A 733 10.16 7.99 11.32
C GLY A 733 10.62 7.20 10.09
N ALA A 734 9.78 7.13 9.06
CA ALA A 734 10.01 6.29 7.89
C ALA A 734 11.24 6.75 7.06
N THR A 735 12.11 5.79 6.70
CA THR A 735 13.29 5.95 5.83
C THR A 735 13.07 5.29 4.49
N VAL A 736 14.05 5.33 3.58
CA VAL A 736 13.89 4.76 2.24
C VAL A 736 13.51 3.28 2.34
N ASN A 737 14.26 2.49 3.11
CA ASN A 737 13.86 1.13 3.45
C ASN A 737 12.92 1.13 4.66
N VAL A 738 11.62 0.95 4.42
CA VAL A 738 10.59 0.87 5.47
C VAL A 738 10.38 -0.54 6.01
N GLY A 739 11.30 -1.49 5.78
CA GLY A 739 11.22 -2.83 6.37
C GLY A 739 9.93 -3.59 6.00
N PRO A 740 9.02 -3.85 6.95
CA PRO A 740 7.84 -4.71 6.79
C PRO A 740 6.78 -4.18 5.82
N SER A 741 6.97 -2.99 5.25
CA SER A 741 6.01 -2.44 4.29
C SER A 741 6.51 -2.49 2.85
N VAL A 742 7.79 -2.79 2.56
CA VAL A 742 8.25 -2.86 1.17
C VAL A 742 7.66 -4.08 0.48
N SER A 743 6.73 -3.90 -0.46
CA SER A 743 5.93 -5.00 -1.01
C SER A 743 6.51 -5.61 -2.30
N MET A 744 7.25 -4.84 -3.08
CA MET A 744 8.08 -5.29 -4.21
C MET A 744 9.21 -4.29 -4.47
N ARG A 745 10.19 -4.65 -5.28
CA ARG A 745 11.25 -3.74 -5.74
C ARG A 745 11.49 -3.89 -7.24
N LEU A 746 11.60 -2.78 -7.94
CA LEU A 746 11.99 -2.65 -9.36
C LEU A 746 13.23 -1.77 -9.49
N ILE A 747 14.17 -2.19 -10.33
CA ILE A 747 15.27 -1.38 -10.87
C ILE A 747 15.34 -1.63 -12.39
N ALA A 748 14.86 -0.69 -13.19
CA ALA A 748 14.86 -0.77 -14.65
C ALA A 748 16.12 -0.12 -15.25
N ASP A 749 16.75 -0.81 -16.19
CA ASP A 749 17.94 -0.36 -16.93
C ASP A 749 17.58 -0.08 -18.39
N MET A 750 17.47 1.21 -18.75
CA MET A 750 17.09 1.59 -20.12
C MET A 750 18.22 1.42 -21.13
N SER A 751 19.44 1.04 -20.70
CA SER A 751 20.50 0.62 -21.63
C SER A 751 20.35 -0.82 -22.09
N ASN A 752 19.75 -1.68 -21.24
CA ASN A 752 19.48 -3.07 -21.54
C ASN A 752 18.35 -3.58 -20.65
N LEU A 753 17.15 -3.73 -21.22
CA LEU A 753 15.96 -4.18 -20.49
C LEU A 753 16.07 -5.62 -19.98
N ASP A 754 16.96 -6.44 -20.55
CA ASP A 754 17.26 -7.78 -20.01
C ASP A 754 18.04 -7.75 -18.69
N ASN A 755 18.59 -6.59 -18.30
CA ASN A 755 19.24 -6.41 -17.02
C ASN A 755 18.29 -5.96 -15.91
N THR A 756 17.06 -5.53 -16.24
CA THR A 756 16.07 -5.06 -15.25
C THR A 756 15.95 -6.04 -14.09
N GLN A 757 15.98 -5.55 -12.86
CA GLN A 757 15.86 -6.37 -11.66
C GLN A 757 14.50 -6.16 -11.01
N HIS A 758 13.87 -7.26 -10.58
CA HIS A 758 12.58 -7.22 -9.91
C HIS A 758 12.48 -8.29 -8.84
N THR A 759 11.95 -7.97 -7.67
CA THR A 759 11.61 -8.96 -6.63
C THR A 759 10.27 -8.65 -5.97
N ILE A 760 9.59 -9.68 -5.48
CA ILE A 760 8.39 -9.60 -4.64
C ILE A 760 8.69 -10.20 -3.26
N SER A 761 7.91 -9.85 -2.24
CA SER A 761 8.25 -10.15 -0.85
C SER A 761 8.22 -11.63 -0.44
N THR A 762 7.48 -12.48 -1.15
CA THR A 762 7.41 -13.92 -0.87
C THR A 762 7.65 -14.78 -2.12
N GLY A 763 6.63 -15.18 -2.86
CA GLY A 763 6.78 -16.04 -4.04
C GLY A 763 5.61 -15.94 -5.03
N GLN A 764 5.75 -16.52 -6.22
CA GLN A 764 4.76 -16.44 -7.30
C GLN A 764 3.49 -17.27 -7.04
N SER A 765 3.51 -18.26 -6.15
CA SER A 765 2.40 -19.18 -5.93
C SER A 765 1.70 -18.96 -4.59
N GLY A 766 0.37 -19.07 -4.58
CA GLY A 766 -0.43 -19.12 -3.34
C GLY A 766 -0.48 -20.50 -2.69
N ASN A 767 0.02 -21.54 -3.35
CA ASN A 767 -0.01 -22.90 -2.81
C ASN A 767 1.15 -23.11 -1.82
N PRO A 768 0.90 -23.41 -0.53
CA PRO A 768 1.94 -23.60 0.48
C PRO A 768 2.89 -24.79 0.20
N LYS A 769 2.52 -25.70 -0.70
CA LYS A 769 3.36 -26.82 -1.15
C LYS A 769 4.20 -26.50 -2.39
N SER A 770 3.99 -25.34 -3.01
CA SER A 770 4.77 -24.93 -4.18
C SER A 770 6.19 -24.54 -3.76
N LEU A 771 7.18 -24.88 -4.59
CA LEU A 771 8.54 -24.36 -4.44
C LEU A 771 8.57 -22.83 -4.52
N HIS A 772 7.60 -22.23 -5.24
CA HIS A 772 7.49 -20.79 -5.46
C HIS A 772 6.54 -20.10 -4.46
N TYR A 773 6.31 -20.68 -3.28
CA TYR A 773 5.51 -20.06 -2.22
C TYR A 773 6.27 -18.94 -1.48
N LYS A 774 7.58 -19.14 -1.27
CA LYS A 774 8.43 -18.27 -0.43
C LYS A 774 9.88 -18.18 -0.92
N ASP A 775 10.15 -18.52 -2.16
CA ASP A 775 11.49 -18.63 -2.74
C ASP A 775 12.21 -17.30 -2.95
N GLN A 776 11.50 -16.16 -2.87
CA GLN A 776 12.10 -14.82 -3.01
C GLN A 776 12.27 -14.08 -1.69
N VAL A 777 11.80 -14.63 -0.55
CA VAL A 777 11.83 -13.96 0.77
C VAL A 777 13.23 -13.44 1.11
N MET A 778 14.27 -14.24 0.91
CA MET A 778 15.63 -13.85 1.28
C MET A 778 16.25 -12.85 0.31
N ASP A 779 15.91 -12.91 -0.98
CA ASP A 779 16.36 -11.90 -1.94
C ASP A 779 15.70 -10.54 -1.67
N TRP A 780 14.41 -10.57 -1.34
CA TRP A 780 13.67 -9.39 -0.94
C TRP A 780 14.25 -8.78 0.35
N TYR A 781 14.46 -9.60 1.38
CA TYR A 781 14.95 -9.16 2.69
C TYR A 781 16.38 -8.61 2.65
N ASN A 782 17.25 -9.21 1.84
CA ASN A 782 18.63 -8.76 1.67
C ASN A 782 18.78 -7.66 0.59
N VAL A 783 17.67 -7.21 0.00
CA VAL A 783 17.64 -6.21 -1.08
C VAL A 783 18.53 -6.66 -2.25
N THR A 784 18.43 -7.91 -2.67
CA THR A 784 19.15 -8.49 -3.81
C THR A 784 18.19 -8.92 -4.91
N PRO A 785 17.43 -7.99 -5.53
CA PRO A 785 16.48 -8.34 -6.57
C PRO A 785 17.20 -9.01 -7.75
N ARG A 786 16.65 -10.12 -8.23
CA ARG A 786 17.22 -10.86 -9.37
C ARG A 786 16.79 -10.24 -10.69
N THR A 787 17.61 -10.45 -11.70
CA THR A 787 17.30 -10.09 -13.10
C THR A 787 15.96 -10.69 -13.52
N PHE A 788 15.16 -9.91 -14.23
CA PHE A 788 13.89 -10.29 -14.83
C PHE A 788 14.02 -10.21 -16.37
N PRO A 789 14.38 -11.32 -17.04
CA PRO A 789 14.55 -11.38 -18.49
C PRO A 789 13.38 -10.78 -19.28
N PHE A 790 13.65 -10.12 -20.40
CA PHE A 790 12.63 -9.41 -21.16
C PHE A 790 12.53 -9.84 -22.63
N SER A 791 13.65 -9.87 -23.34
CA SER A 791 13.74 -10.29 -24.74
C SER A 791 13.40 -11.77 -24.90
N LYS A 792 12.99 -12.16 -26.12
CA LYS A 792 12.57 -13.55 -26.38
C LYS A 792 13.73 -14.51 -26.11
N GLU A 793 14.92 -14.11 -26.51
CA GLU A 793 16.16 -14.87 -26.37
C GLU A 793 16.56 -15.00 -24.89
N ALA A 794 16.48 -13.92 -24.11
CA ALA A 794 16.79 -13.95 -22.69
C ALA A 794 15.78 -14.82 -21.91
N VAL A 795 14.50 -14.72 -22.24
CA VAL A 795 13.44 -15.55 -21.64
C VAL A 795 13.66 -17.02 -21.96
N GLN A 796 13.93 -17.37 -23.22
CA GLN A 796 14.22 -18.76 -23.62
C GLN A 796 15.43 -19.34 -22.88
N LYS A 797 16.47 -18.52 -22.66
CA LYS A 797 17.66 -18.92 -21.90
C LYS A 797 17.37 -19.13 -20.41
N ALA A 798 16.48 -18.33 -19.83
CA ALA A 798 16.12 -18.42 -18.42
C ALA A 798 15.06 -19.50 -18.12
N ALA A 799 14.27 -19.90 -19.13
CA ALA A 799 13.17 -20.83 -18.98
C ALA A 799 13.61 -22.18 -18.40
N LYS A 800 12.92 -22.61 -17.34
CA LYS A 800 13.03 -23.94 -16.71
C LYS A 800 11.88 -24.85 -17.11
N GLN A 801 10.74 -24.26 -17.47
CA GLN A 801 9.56 -24.96 -17.94
C GLN A 801 8.98 -24.23 -19.17
N THR A 802 8.40 -24.99 -20.11
CA THR A 802 7.61 -24.45 -21.21
C THR A 802 6.34 -25.29 -21.34
N VAL A 803 5.19 -24.62 -21.38
CA VAL A 803 3.87 -25.19 -21.63
C VAL A 803 3.26 -24.49 -22.84
N THR A 804 2.68 -25.24 -23.76
CA THR A 804 1.92 -24.73 -24.90
C THR A 804 0.45 -24.93 -24.59
N LEU A 805 -0.33 -23.85 -24.56
CA LEU A 805 -1.78 -23.91 -24.50
C LEU A 805 -2.32 -23.93 -25.94
N VAL A 806 -3.27 -24.80 -26.24
CA VAL A 806 -3.91 -24.91 -27.55
C VAL A 806 -5.43 -24.98 -27.40
N PRO A 807 -6.21 -24.60 -28.43
CA PRO A 807 -7.67 -24.70 -28.41
C PRO A 807 -8.21 -26.12 -28.13
#